data_AF-T0R8H7-F1
#
_entry.id   AF-T0R8H7-F1
#
_cell.length_a   1.000
_cell.length_b   1.000
_cell.length_c   1.000
_cell.angle_alpha   90.00
_cell.angle_beta   90.00
_cell.angle_gamma   90.00
#
_symmetry.space_group_name_H-M   'P 1'
#
loop_
_entity.id
_entity.type
_entity.pdbx_description
1 polymer ?
#
loop_
_entity_poly.entity_id
_entity_poly.type
_entity_poly.pdbx_seq_one_letter_code
_entity_poly.pdbx_strand_id
1 'polypeptide(L)'
;MDDEVDDDAVGELMPPLPPSAKHRRVWSVGVDSATELEKIQKAHEMSSLQTELAKQSKALEESQEETQLAARIGQTLLAQNQQLDYELKATLSQATARADGAERHARVLEARLAEATTSCRAAESQCVRSAVEIEHLHGVQMTLESTIKQLTHDSSLYKNERQLLIHAKTHLLEELQALQADRDTLRTTNGRLSRELEALRVDLADRRDAADASERRVLELKTKLVGYDQVVARFEALQAHVLTTDAELATLHEHCRALEDAKEASELLVAALTTELHTATEQLQQERVITEEMRETSRSYMSRRSSDASASDGLDVASLKQGSLFHELSLVLERDRADATQPLLDRILALETEVASYREGSTHETVSSHVHEVRALREAQYATETELLQVQKDLGRTQEASKLWEAKYLAKCAEADEFRVDLKGHMHAYEVELDQLVKQRSSMQDELLKARQLYTEAAAEWHAQRTLLEAQVEQLQETLRAAQSEVHHLKLDERHAMAALEVSTQQLCEMERALRLAKDRDEALIKSVNLFQSNCDAQASRLVALEDAVRDAAEARAMHEQQLAALSSELDQTLELWRDEKTTNHELRQRIEELHEMMEVASQPSPYRSRQSSIEQRRSFLKRGSLFHELAQQIEREVTQAQRTIREDDETTPPSVDVGDVMTVMD
;
A
#
# COMPACT_ATOMS: atom_id res chain seq x y z
N MET A 1 -83.11 -10.84 -51.90
CA MET A 1 -83.37 -9.75 -52.86
C MET A 1 -82.90 -10.27 -54.19
N ASP A 2 -83.82 -10.30 -55.13
CA ASP A 2 -83.75 -10.72 -56.55
C ASP A 2 -85.02 -11.53 -56.79
N ASP A 3 -86.10 -10.80 -57.05
CA ASP A 3 -87.43 -11.33 -57.38
C ASP A 3 -87.59 -11.25 -58.91
N GLU A 4 -87.66 -12.39 -59.58
CA GLU A 4 -88.07 -12.45 -61.00
C GLU A 4 -89.58 -12.64 -61.06
N VAL A 5 -90.26 -11.77 -61.83
CA VAL A 5 -91.71 -11.80 -62.07
C VAL A 5 -91.91 -11.98 -63.56
N ASP A 6 -92.41 -13.14 -63.96
CA ASP A 6 -92.96 -13.39 -65.29
C ASP A 6 -94.50 -13.22 -65.26
N ASP A 7 -95.03 -12.67 -66.35
CA ASP A 7 -96.46 -12.38 -66.57
C ASP A 7 -96.89 -12.98 -67.93
N ASP A 8 -98.12 -12.70 -68.39
CA ASP A 8 -98.75 -13.20 -69.64
C ASP A 8 -99.09 -14.73 -69.66
N ALA A 9 -100.16 -15.22 -70.29
CA ALA A 9 -101.10 -14.59 -71.22
C ALA A 9 -102.54 -15.14 -71.06
N VAL A 10 -103.54 -14.35 -71.47
CA VAL A 10 -104.97 -14.75 -71.52
C VAL A 10 -105.32 -15.35 -72.90
N GLY A 11 -106.13 -16.42 -72.92
CA GLY A 11 -106.68 -17.03 -74.15
C GLY A 11 -108.21 -16.93 -74.22
N GLU A 12 -108.75 -16.52 -75.37
CA GLU A 12 -110.19 -16.28 -75.62
C GLU A 12 -110.74 -17.23 -76.72
N LEU A 13 -112.03 -17.10 -77.09
CA LEU A 13 -112.82 -17.86 -78.11
C LEU A 13 -113.44 -19.19 -77.58
N MET A 14 -114.67 -19.62 -77.94
CA MET A 14 -115.70 -19.09 -78.86
C MET A 14 -117.12 -19.62 -78.49
N PRO A 15 -118.23 -18.92 -78.82
CA PRO A 15 -119.62 -19.37 -78.57
C PRO A 15 -120.25 -20.23 -79.71
N PRO A 16 -121.40 -20.91 -79.47
CA PRO A 16 -122.01 -21.87 -80.41
C PRO A 16 -123.03 -21.27 -81.41
N LEU A 17 -123.30 -22.00 -82.51
CA LEU A 17 -124.35 -21.70 -83.50
C LEU A 17 -125.45 -22.80 -83.58
N PRO A 18 -126.75 -22.42 -83.64
CA PRO A 18 -127.86 -23.30 -84.01
C PRO A 18 -128.38 -23.00 -85.45
N PRO A 19 -129.61 -23.42 -85.83
CA PRO A 19 -129.93 -24.69 -86.46
C PRO A 19 -130.29 -24.56 -87.97
N SER A 20 -130.68 -25.66 -88.63
CA SER A 20 -131.26 -25.57 -90.00
C SER A 20 -132.49 -26.47 -90.17
N ALA A 21 -133.51 -25.97 -90.89
CA ALA A 21 -134.80 -26.63 -91.09
C ALA A 21 -135.08 -26.96 -92.56
N LYS A 22 -135.77 -28.09 -92.81
CA LYS A 22 -136.34 -28.46 -94.11
C LYS A 22 -137.72 -29.10 -93.84
N HIS A 23 -138.85 -28.40 -93.99
CA HIS A 23 -139.55 -27.94 -95.20
C HIS A 23 -140.06 -29.05 -96.15
N ARG A 24 -141.32 -28.85 -96.59
CA ARG A 24 -142.02 -29.43 -97.76
C ARG A 24 -142.49 -30.89 -97.61
N ARG A 25 -143.58 -31.31 -98.27
CA ARG A 25 -144.40 -30.62 -99.30
C ARG A 25 -145.90 -30.98 -99.21
N VAL A 26 -146.77 -29.98 -99.44
CA VAL A 26 -148.22 -30.17 -99.65
C VAL A 26 -148.49 -30.89 -100.98
N TRP A 27 -149.49 -31.78 -101.00
CA TRP A 27 -150.26 -32.18 -102.18
C TRP A 27 -151.75 -32.13 -101.81
N SER A 28 -152.59 -31.56 -102.68
CA SER A 28 -153.99 -31.23 -102.36
C SER A 28 -154.91 -31.26 -103.58
N VAL A 29 -155.55 -32.41 -103.82
CA VAL A 29 -156.65 -32.70 -104.75
C VAL A 29 -157.40 -33.88 -104.11
N GLY A 30 -158.73 -34.00 -104.07
CA GLY A 30 -159.83 -33.19 -104.62
C GLY A 30 -160.98 -34.12 -105.02
N VAL A 31 -162.21 -33.59 -105.16
CA VAL A 31 -163.46 -34.30 -105.58
C VAL A 31 -164.24 -35.06 -104.47
N ASP A 32 -165.39 -34.47 -104.12
CA ASP A 32 -166.69 -35.07 -103.77
C ASP A 32 -166.85 -36.07 -102.60
N SER A 33 -166.87 -35.56 -101.35
CA SER A 33 -168.05 -35.72 -100.46
C SER A 33 -167.94 -34.86 -99.18
N ALA A 34 -169.02 -34.15 -98.82
CA ALA A 34 -168.99 -33.13 -97.76
C ALA A 34 -168.99 -33.68 -96.31
N THR A 35 -169.13 -35.00 -96.12
CA THR A 35 -169.31 -35.64 -94.81
C THR A 35 -168.14 -36.52 -94.35
N GLU A 36 -167.16 -36.79 -95.20
CA GLU A 36 -165.96 -37.55 -94.81
C GLU A 36 -164.81 -36.63 -94.39
N LEU A 37 -164.71 -35.43 -94.98
CA LEU A 37 -163.74 -34.40 -94.59
C LEU A 37 -163.79 -34.09 -93.10
N GLU A 38 -164.98 -33.94 -92.50
CA GLU A 38 -165.11 -33.60 -91.08
C GLU A 38 -164.56 -34.71 -90.16
N LYS A 39 -164.61 -35.98 -90.59
CA LYS A 39 -164.02 -37.12 -89.84
C LYS A 39 -162.51 -37.17 -89.99
N ILE A 40 -162.00 -36.99 -91.21
CA ILE A 40 -160.55 -36.96 -91.48
C ILE A 40 -159.90 -35.77 -90.78
N GLN A 41 -160.56 -34.61 -90.80
CA GLN A 41 -160.12 -33.41 -90.12
C GLN A 41 -160.09 -33.59 -88.59
N LYS A 42 -161.16 -34.09 -87.98
CA LYS A 42 -161.17 -34.42 -86.53
C LYS A 42 -160.17 -35.51 -86.15
N ALA A 43 -159.92 -36.48 -87.02
CA ALA A 43 -158.88 -37.49 -86.81
C ALA A 43 -157.46 -36.89 -86.92
N HIS A 44 -157.23 -35.95 -87.84
CA HIS A 44 -155.95 -35.26 -87.99
C HIS A 44 -155.71 -34.25 -86.86
N GLU A 45 -156.76 -33.56 -86.38
CA GLU A 45 -156.73 -32.71 -85.19
C GLU A 45 -156.45 -33.53 -83.92
N MET A 46 -157.15 -34.67 -83.72
CA MET A 46 -156.86 -35.60 -82.62
C MET A 46 -155.43 -36.17 -82.69
N SER A 47 -154.96 -36.54 -83.88
CA SER A 47 -153.59 -37.01 -84.10
C SER A 47 -152.56 -35.90 -83.81
N SER A 48 -152.82 -34.67 -84.27
CA SER A 48 -151.97 -33.51 -83.99
C SER A 48 -151.92 -33.22 -82.50
N LEU A 49 -153.06 -33.20 -81.81
CA LEU A 49 -153.14 -33.00 -80.36
C LEU A 49 -152.46 -34.13 -79.59
N GLN A 50 -152.55 -35.39 -80.03
CA GLN A 50 -151.77 -36.49 -79.45
C GLN A 50 -150.27 -36.30 -79.67
N THR A 51 -149.82 -35.85 -80.85
CA THR A 51 -148.40 -35.55 -81.06
C THR A 51 -147.93 -34.32 -80.28
N GLU A 52 -148.78 -33.30 -80.07
CA GLU A 52 -148.43 -32.12 -79.26
C GLU A 52 -148.41 -32.47 -77.77
N LEU A 53 -149.33 -33.30 -77.29
CA LEU A 53 -149.32 -33.83 -75.93
C LEU A 53 -148.07 -34.71 -75.70
N ALA A 54 -147.68 -35.55 -76.67
CA ALA A 54 -146.46 -36.36 -76.59
C ALA A 54 -145.17 -35.52 -76.66
N LYS A 55 -145.15 -34.42 -77.42
CA LYS A 55 -144.06 -33.43 -77.36
C LYS A 55 -144.02 -32.74 -76.01
N GLN A 56 -145.17 -32.35 -75.45
CA GLN A 56 -145.25 -31.68 -74.15
C GLN A 56 -144.87 -32.61 -73.00
N SER A 57 -145.28 -33.88 -73.02
CA SER A 57 -144.82 -34.86 -72.03
C SER A 57 -143.32 -35.11 -72.15
N LYS A 58 -142.81 -35.29 -73.38
CA LYS A 58 -141.37 -35.50 -73.60
C LYS A 58 -140.54 -34.26 -73.21
N ALA A 59 -141.00 -33.05 -73.50
CA ALA A 59 -140.34 -31.82 -73.05
C ALA A 59 -140.43 -31.62 -71.53
N LEU A 60 -141.49 -32.11 -70.88
CA LEU A 60 -141.60 -32.15 -69.41
C LEU A 60 -140.64 -33.18 -68.81
N GLU A 61 -140.51 -34.36 -69.42
CA GLU A 61 -139.54 -35.40 -69.05
C GLU A 61 -138.11 -34.89 -69.23
N GLU A 62 -137.78 -34.31 -70.39
CA GLU A 62 -136.48 -33.69 -70.67
C GLU A 62 -136.18 -32.55 -69.68
N SER A 63 -137.15 -31.70 -69.34
CA SER A 63 -136.98 -30.64 -68.33
C SER A 63 -136.83 -31.20 -66.90
N GLN A 64 -137.47 -32.33 -66.58
CA GLN A 64 -137.26 -33.05 -65.31
C GLN A 64 -135.90 -33.74 -65.25
N GLU A 65 -135.39 -34.26 -66.37
CA GLU A 65 -134.03 -34.79 -66.48
C GLU A 65 -132.98 -33.66 -66.39
N GLU A 66 -133.18 -32.53 -67.07
CA GLU A 66 -132.33 -31.34 -66.97
C GLU A 66 -132.27 -30.79 -65.53
N THR A 67 -133.42 -30.69 -64.84
CA THR A 67 -133.44 -30.21 -63.44
C THR A 67 -132.84 -31.22 -62.47
N GLN A 68 -133.00 -32.54 -62.71
CA GLN A 68 -132.27 -33.57 -61.95
C GLN A 68 -130.75 -33.54 -62.22
N LEU A 69 -130.33 -33.32 -63.46
CA LEU A 69 -128.92 -33.17 -63.83
C LEU A 69 -128.33 -31.91 -63.19
N ALA A 70 -129.02 -30.77 -63.26
CA ALA A 70 -128.62 -29.53 -62.59
C ALA A 70 -128.52 -29.70 -61.07
N ALA A 71 -129.43 -30.45 -60.44
CA ALA A 71 -129.35 -30.77 -59.01
C ALA A 71 -128.13 -31.66 -58.67
N ARG A 72 -127.85 -32.70 -59.48
CA ARG A 72 -126.66 -33.56 -59.32
C ARG A 72 -125.37 -32.79 -59.55
N ILE A 73 -125.31 -31.91 -60.56
CA ILE A 73 -124.18 -31.02 -60.84
C ILE A 73 -123.97 -30.07 -59.66
N GLY A 74 -125.03 -29.42 -59.17
CA GLY A 74 -124.98 -28.53 -58.00
C GLY A 74 -124.48 -29.23 -56.73
N GLN A 75 -124.95 -30.44 -56.43
CA GLN A 75 -124.44 -31.26 -55.33
C GLN A 75 -122.95 -31.63 -55.51
N THR A 76 -122.55 -31.99 -56.74
CA THR A 76 -121.17 -32.37 -57.06
C THR A 76 -120.22 -31.18 -56.92
N LEU A 77 -120.59 -30.01 -57.45
CA LEU A 77 -119.85 -28.75 -57.32
C LEU A 77 -119.76 -28.30 -55.86
N LEU A 78 -120.83 -28.47 -55.07
CA LEU A 78 -120.83 -28.12 -53.65
C LEU A 78 -119.89 -29.03 -52.84
N ALA A 79 -119.87 -30.34 -53.13
CA ALA A 79 -118.92 -31.28 -52.53
C ALA A 79 -117.46 -30.99 -52.95
N GLN A 80 -117.21 -30.69 -54.23
CA GLN A 80 -115.88 -30.28 -54.72
C GLN A 80 -115.42 -28.97 -54.06
N ASN A 81 -116.30 -27.99 -53.93
CA ASN A 81 -115.98 -26.72 -53.28
C ASN A 81 -115.66 -26.95 -51.79
N GLN A 82 -116.43 -27.77 -51.07
CA GLN A 82 -116.09 -28.19 -49.71
C GLN A 82 -114.73 -28.89 -49.61
N GLN A 83 -114.38 -29.77 -50.55
CA GLN A 83 -113.08 -30.43 -50.59
C GLN A 83 -111.94 -29.41 -50.79
N LEU A 84 -112.06 -28.52 -51.78
CA LEU A 84 -111.10 -27.44 -52.02
C LEU A 84 -110.95 -26.54 -50.79
N ASP A 85 -112.05 -26.26 -50.09
CA ASP A 85 -112.08 -25.46 -48.87
C ASP A 85 -111.33 -26.15 -47.71
N TYR A 86 -111.32 -27.49 -47.63
CA TYR A 86 -110.46 -28.25 -46.72
C TYR A 86 -108.98 -28.28 -47.17
N GLU A 87 -108.71 -28.45 -48.46
CA GLU A 87 -107.34 -28.47 -49.03
C GLU A 87 -106.66 -27.10 -48.89
N LEU A 88 -107.39 -26.00 -49.06
CA LEU A 88 -106.92 -24.64 -48.80
C LEU A 88 -106.65 -24.42 -47.31
N LYS A 89 -107.51 -24.89 -46.40
CA LYS A 89 -107.25 -24.80 -44.94
C LYS A 89 -106.05 -25.65 -44.52
N ALA A 90 -105.83 -26.82 -45.14
CA ALA A 90 -104.67 -27.67 -44.90
C ALA A 90 -103.37 -27.03 -45.43
N THR A 91 -103.36 -26.50 -46.65
CA THR A 91 -102.18 -25.83 -47.21
C THR A 91 -101.87 -24.52 -46.49
N LEU A 92 -102.87 -23.71 -46.11
CA LEU A 92 -102.68 -22.47 -45.36
C LEU A 92 -102.16 -22.74 -43.95
N SER A 93 -102.70 -23.73 -43.22
CA SER A 93 -102.16 -24.12 -41.90
C SER A 93 -100.76 -24.73 -41.97
N GLN A 94 -100.42 -25.42 -43.06
CA GLN A 94 -99.04 -25.88 -43.31
C GLN A 94 -98.10 -24.72 -43.67
N ALA A 95 -98.59 -23.69 -44.38
CA ALA A 95 -97.83 -22.50 -44.71
C ALA A 95 -97.56 -21.62 -43.48
N THR A 96 -98.56 -21.38 -42.62
CA THR A 96 -98.34 -20.67 -41.35
C THR A 96 -97.40 -21.45 -40.43
N ALA A 97 -97.55 -22.78 -40.31
CA ALA A 97 -96.60 -23.60 -39.53
C ALA A 97 -95.15 -23.53 -40.05
N ARG A 98 -94.94 -23.38 -41.37
CA ARG A 98 -93.61 -23.11 -41.94
C ARG A 98 -93.12 -21.69 -41.64
N ALA A 99 -93.97 -20.67 -41.76
CA ALA A 99 -93.63 -19.27 -41.45
C ALA A 99 -93.24 -19.10 -39.97
N ASP A 100 -94.07 -19.62 -39.06
CA ASP A 100 -93.79 -19.79 -37.64
C ASP A 100 -92.43 -20.47 -37.38
N GLY A 101 -92.14 -21.56 -38.12
CA GLY A 101 -90.88 -22.28 -38.02
C GLY A 101 -89.69 -21.43 -38.46
N ALA A 102 -89.81 -20.71 -39.57
CA ALA A 102 -88.78 -19.83 -40.11
C ALA A 102 -88.54 -18.61 -39.20
N GLU A 103 -89.59 -17.99 -38.64
CA GLU A 103 -89.46 -16.87 -37.72
C GLU A 103 -88.74 -17.27 -36.42
N ARG A 104 -89.07 -18.45 -35.87
CA ARG A 104 -88.33 -19.00 -34.73
C ARG A 104 -86.85 -19.25 -35.06
N HIS A 105 -86.53 -19.70 -36.27
CA HIS A 105 -85.14 -19.85 -36.71
C HIS A 105 -84.44 -18.50 -36.89
N ALA A 106 -85.10 -17.50 -37.46
CA ALA A 106 -84.57 -16.13 -37.60
C ALA A 106 -84.22 -15.54 -36.22
N ARG A 107 -85.15 -15.58 -35.26
CA ARG A 107 -84.92 -15.10 -33.88
C ARG A 107 -83.78 -15.83 -33.17
N VAL A 108 -83.56 -17.13 -33.45
CA VAL A 108 -82.41 -17.90 -32.93
C VAL A 108 -81.09 -17.48 -33.60
N LEU A 109 -81.10 -17.14 -34.88
CA LEU A 109 -79.92 -16.61 -35.58
C LEU A 109 -79.59 -15.18 -35.14
N GLU A 110 -80.58 -14.33 -34.92
CA GLU A 110 -80.43 -12.98 -34.34
C GLU A 110 -79.82 -13.04 -32.92
N ALA A 111 -80.32 -13.93 -32.07
CA ALA A 111 -79.76 -14.15 -30.73
C ALA A 111 -78.28 -14.61 -30.79
N ARG A 112 -77.95 -15.54 -31.69
CA ARG A 112 -76.57 -15.99 -31.91
C ARG A 112 -75.68 -14.89 -32.49
N LEU A 113 -76.20 -14.01 -33.34
CA LEU A 113 -75.47 -12.85 -33.86
C LEU A 113 -75.19 -11.82 -32.74
N ALA A 114 -76.14 -11.60 -31.85
CA ALA A 114 -75.96 -10.75 -30.67
C ALA A 114 -74.89 -11.34 -29.72
N GLU A 115 -74.94 -12.64 -29.44
CA GLU A 115 -73.94 -13.35 -28.61
C GLU A 115 -72.54 -13.36 -29.26
N ALA A 116 -72.45 -13.57 -30.57
CA ALA A 116 -71.19 -13.50 -31.30
C ALA A 116 -70.61 -12.08 -31.27
N THR A 117 -71.42 -11.03 -31.45
CA THR A 117 -70.94 -9.64 -31.44
C THR A 117 -70.57 -9.12 -30.05
N THR A 118 -71.22 -9.57 -28.97
CA THR A 118 -70.74 -9.28 -27.60
C THR A 118 -69.45 -10.03 -27.29
N SER A 119 -69.31 -11.29 -27.73
CA SER A 119 -68.08 -12.07 -27.61
C SER A 119 -66.90 -11.42 -28.35
N CYS A 120 -67.10 -10.98 -29.60
CA CYS A 120 -66.07 -10.25 -30.36
C CYS A 120 -65.63 -8.96 -29.64
N ARG A 121 -66.57 -8.14 -29.15
CA ARG A 121 -66.25 -6.92 -28.38
C ARG A 121 -65.50 -7.20 -27.08
N ALA A 122 -65.81 -8.31 -26.41
CA ALA A 122 -65.09 -8.74 -25.22
C ALA A 122 -63.65 -9.16 -25.54
N ALA A 123 -63.44 -9.87 -26.65
CA ALA A 123 -62.11 -10.25 -27.16
C ALA A 123 -61.31 -9.02 -27.60
N GLU A 124 -61.89 -8.10 -28.38
CA GLU A 124 -61.29 -6.81 -28.74
C GLU A 124 -60.84 -6.03 -27.49
N SER A 125 -61.74 -5.93 -26.50
CA SER A 125 -61.45 -5.29 -25.21
C SER A 125 -60.38 -6.01 -24.38
N GLN A 126 -60.11 -7.29 -24.64
CA GLN A 126 -59.00 -8.03 -24.05
C GLN A 126 -57.69 -7.80 -24.82
N CYS A 127 -57.72 -7.82 -26.16
CA CYS A 127 -56.58 -7.53 -27.01
C CYS A 127 -56.01 -6.12 -26.75
N VAL A 128 -56.87 -5.11 -26.61
CA VAL A 128 -56.46 -3.74 -26.25
C VAL A 128 -55.80 -3.69 -24.87
N ARG A 129 -56.33 -4.40 -23.87
CA ARG A 129 -55.71 -4.48 -22.53
C ARG A 129 -54.33 -5.14 -22.59
N SER A 130 -54.20 -6.26 -23.29
CA SER A 130 -52.89 -6.92 -23.46
C SER A 130 -51.90 -6.08 -24.26
N ALA A 131 -52.34 -5.26 -25.22
CA ALA A 131 -51.46 -4.35 -25.94
C ALA A 131 -50.88 -3.26 -25.02
N VAL A 132 -51.73 -2.63 -24.19
CA VAL A 132 -51.30 -1.64 -23.18
C VAL A 132 -50.39 -2.26 -22.12
N GLU A 133 -50.65 -3.51 -21.72
CA GLU A 133 -49.78 -4.26 -20.80
C GLU A 133 -48.41 -4.57 -21.42
N ILE A 134 -48.36 -4.96 -22.69
CA ILE A 134 -47.11 -5.17 -23.45
C ILE A 134 -46.32 -3.85 -23.60
N GLU A 135 -46.98 -2.74 -23.92
CA GLU A 135 -46.33 -1.42 -23.99
C GLU A 135 -45.78 -0.98 -22.62
N HIS A 136 -46.51 -1.21 -21.54
CA HIS A 136 -46.05 -0.93 -20.18
C HIS A 136 -44.84 -1.79 -19.80
N LEU A 137 -44.89 -3.10 -20.04
CA LEU A 137 -43.79 -4.03 -19.77
C LEU A 137 -42.56 -3.71 -20.63
N HIS A 138 -42.73 -3.27 -21.87
CA HIS A 138 -41.63 -2.80 -22.72
C HIS A 138 -41.01 -1.49 -22.18
N GLY A 139 -41.82 -0.57 -21.67
CA GLY A 139 -41.34 0.62 -20.95
C GLY A 139 -40.52 0.26 -19.70
N VAL A 140 -40.98 -0.72 -18.92
CA VAL A 140 -40.23 -1.25 -17.76
C VAL A 140 -38.93 -1.95 -18.21
N GLN A 141 -38.94 -2.74 -19.28
CA GLN A 141 -37.72 -3.32 -19.85
C GLN A 141 -36.70 -2.23 -20.22
N MET A 142 -37.13 -1.16 -20.92
CA MET A 142 -36.25 -0.08 -21.35
C MET A 142 -35.63 0.68 -20.17
N THR A 143 -36.35 0.86 -19.06
CA THR A 143 -35.77 1.46 -17.84
C THR A 143 -34.81 0.50 -17.13
N LEU A 144 -35.11 -0.80 -17.05
CA LEU A 144 -34.20 -1.81 -16.52
C LEU A 144 -32.91 -1.93 -17.36
N GLU A 145 -33.02 -1.87 -18.69
CA GLU A 145 -31.85 -1.84 -19.56
C GLU A 145 -30.98 -0.59 -19.35
N SER A 146 -31.60 0.57 -19.10
CA SER A 146 -30.85 1.80 -18.83
C SER A 146 -30.11 1.74 -17.48
N THR A 147 -30.73 1.20 -16.43
CA THR A 147 -30.09 1.03 -15.12
C THR A 147 -29.02 -0.06 -15.14
N ILE A 148 -29.20 -1.15 -15.89
CA ILE A 148 -28.14 -2.16 -16.12
C ILE A 148 -26.93 -1.53 -16.84
N LYS A 149 -27.16 -0.71 -17.88
CA LYS A 149 -26.08 0.01 -18.59
C LYS A 149 -25.33 0.95 -17.66
N GLN A 150 -26.03 1.68 -16.79
CA GLN A 150 -25.42 2.57 -15.79
C GLN A 150 -24.63 1.80 -14.71
N LEU A 151 -25.21 0.78 -14.07
CA LEU A 151 -24.52 -0.06 -13.08
C LEU A 151 -23.29 -0.78 -13.66
N THR A 152 -23.32 -1.12 -14.95
CA THR A 152 -22.16 -1.68 -15.66
C THR A 152 -21.05 -0.64 -15.83
N HIS A 153 -21.40 0.62 -16.11
CA HIS A 153 -20.44 1.72 -16.16
C HIS A 153 -19.85 2.01 -14.77
N ASP A 154 -20.67 2.13 -13.73
CA ASP A 154 -20.23 2.36 -12.35
C ASP A 154 -19.31 1.22 -11.86
N SER A 155 -19.64 -0.04 -12.19
CA SER A 155 -18.77 -1.21 -11.94
C SER A 155 -17.41 -1.10 -12.63
N SER A 156 -17.33 -0.45 -13.80
CA SER A 156 -16.05 -0.20 -14.49
C SER A 156 -15.24 0.90 -13.81
N LEU A 157 -15.89 1.96 -13.32
CA LEU A 157 -15.23 3.03 -12.56
C LEU A 157 -14.62 2.48 -11.26
N TYR A 158 -15.39 1.73 -10.46
CA TYR A 158 -14.87 1.11 -9.24
C TYR A 158 -13.75 0.09 -9.48
N LYS A 159 -13.70 -0.57 -10.65
CA LYS A 159 -12.56 -1.43 -11.03
C LYS A 159 -11.30 -0.60 -11.28
N ASN A 160 -11.43 0.54 -11.97
CA ASN A 160 -10.32 1.44 -12.26
C ASN A 160 -9.81 2.12 -10.97
N GLU A 161 -10.69 2.60 -10.10
CA GLU A 161 -10.32 3.13 -8.77
C GLU A 161 -9.60 2.08 -7.92
N ARG A 162 -10.11 0.83 -7.89
CA ARG A 162 -9.45 -0.28 -7.18
C ARG A 162 -8.07 -0.58 -7.77
N GLN A 163 -7.89 -0.50 -9.08
CA GLN A 163 -6.57 -0.65 -9.70
C GLN A 163 -5.63 0.49 -9.30
N LEU A 164 -6.07 1.75 -9.31
CA LEU A 164 -5.28 2.91 -8.86
C LEU A 164 -4.87 2.76 -7.39
N LEU A 165 -5.79 2.34 -6.50
CA LEU A 165 -5.48 2.07 -5.09
C LEU A 165 -4.49 0.91 -4.90
N ILE A 166 -4.51 -0.10 -5.77
CA ILE A 166 -3.50 -1.18 -5.76
C ILE A 166 -2.12 -0.62 -6.17
N HIS A 167 -2.03 0.20 -7.22
CA HIS A 167 -0.76 0.80 -7.66
C HIS A 167 -0.19 1.80 -6.63
N ALA A 168 -1.05 2.60 -6.00
CA ALA A 168 -0.65 3.47 -4.89
C ALA A 168 -0.15 2.66 -3.68
N LYS A 169 -0.78 1.51 -3.39
CA LYS A 169 -0.31 0.60 -2.33
C LYS A 169 1.03 -0.05 -2.66
N THR A 170 1.31 -0.45 -3.89
CA THR A 170 2.62 -1.02 -4.26
C THR A 170 3.72 0.04 -4.17
N HIS A 171 3.48 1.25 -4.68
CA HIS A 171 4.42 2.38 -4.55
C HIS A 171 4.76 2.67 -3.08
N LEU A 172 3.76 2.77 -2.20
CA LEU A 172 3.98 3.00 -0.76
C LEU A 172 4.74 1.83 -0.08
N LEU A 173 4.61 0.60 -0.57
CA LEU A 173 5.39 -0.54 -0.07
C LEU A 173 6.84 -0.52 -0.58
N GLU A 174 7.07 -0.07 -1.81
CA GLU A 174 8.40 0.13 -2.40
C GLU A 174 9.14 1.28 -1.68
N GLU A 175 8.47 2.40 -1.41
CA GLU A 175 8.98 3.51 -0.60
C GLU A 175 9.31 3.07 0.84
N LEU A 176 8.46 2.27 1.48
CA LEU A 176 8.73 1.72 2.81
C LEU A 176 9.93 0.75 2.81
N GLN A 177 10.13 -0.03 1.75
CA GLN A 177 11.31 -0.89 1.61
C GLN A 177 12.59 -0.08 1.40
N ALA A 178 12.56 0.97 0.58
CA ALA A 178 13.68 1.89 0.37
C ALA A 178 14.06 2.61 1.69
N LEU A 179 13.09 3.20 2.38
CA LEU A 179 13.30 3.86 3.68
C LEU A 179 13.79 2.87 4.77
N GLN A 180 13.40 1.60 4.69
CA GLN A 180 13.92 0.57 5.59
C GLN A 180 15.38 0.20 5.27
N ALA A 181 15.76 0.12 3.99
CA ALA A 181 17.14 -0.07 3.58
C ALA A 181 18.02 1.13 4.00
N ASP A 182 17.55 2.36 3.81
CA ASP A 182 18.23 3.59 4.26
C ASP A 182 18.40 3.62 5.79
N ARG A 183 17.36 3.24 6.54
CA ARG A 183 17.45 3.12 8.01
C ARG A 183 18.52 2.11 8.42
N ASP A 184 18.65 1.00 7.71
CA ASP A 184 19.58 -0.08 8.07
C ASP A 184 21.02 0.19 7.58
N THR A 185 21.22 0.98 6.51
CA THR A 185 22.52 1.56 6.15
C THR A 185 22.95 2.67 7.12
N LEU A 186 22.03 3.54 7.56
CA LEU A 186 22.28 4.51 8.64
C LEU A 186 22.60 3.80 9.97
N ARG A 187 21.97 2.66 10.27
CA ARG A 187 22.26 1.85 11.46
C ARG A 187 23.65 1.22 11.41
N THR A 188 24.06 0.68 10.27
CA THR A 188 25.39 0.06 10.11
C THR A 188 26.52 1.09 10.09
N THR A 189 26.31 2.26 9.45
CA THR A 189 27.28 3.37 9.48
C THR A 189 27.41 4.01 10.86
N ASN A 190 26.30 4.27 11.57
CA ASN A 190 26.35 4.73 12.97
C ASN A 190 27.03 3.67 13.89
N GLY A 191 26.75 2.39 13.66
CA GLY A 191 27.45 1.28 14.31
C GLY A 191 28.94 1.17 13.93
N ARG A 192 29.41 1.81 12.85
CA ARG A 192 30.83 1.95 12.49
C ARG A 192 31.47 3.14 13.21
N LEU A 193 30.84 4.32 13.12
CA LEU A 193 31.24 5.54 13.82
C LEU A 193 31.34 5.33 15.34
N SER A 194 30.42 4.55 15.93
CA SER A 194 30.46 4.20 17.36
C SER A 194 31.70 3.39 17.75
N ARG A 195 32.19 2.50 16.86
CA ARG A 195 33.44 1.75 17.08
C ARG A 195 34.69 2.60 16.84
N GLU A 196 34.65 3.48 15.85
CA GLU A 196 35.71 4.47 15.60
C GLU A 196 35.88 5.43 16.79
N LEU A 197 34.76 5.92 17.36
CA LEU A 197 34.77 6.75 18.58
C LEU A 197 35.31 6.00 19.80
N GLU A 198 35.00 4.71 19.96
CA GLU A 198 35.53 3.92 21.09
C GLU A 198 37.01 3.61 20.93
N ALA A 199 37.48 3.31 19.72
CA ALA A 199 38.92 3.20 19.42
C ALA A 199 39.66 4.52 19.73
N LEU A 200 39.11 5.67 19.32
CA LEU A 200 39.68 6.98 19.64
C LEU A 200 39.66 7.30 21.14
N ARG A 201 38.72 6.75 21.92
CA ARG A 201 38.72 6.85 23.40
C ARG A 201 39.85 6.03 24.02
N VAL A 202 40.12 4.83 23.51
CA VAL A 202 41.26 3.99 23.93
C VAL A 202 42.59 4.68 23.58
N ASP A 203 42.76 5.15 22.34
CA ASP A 203 43.93 5.94 21.91
C ASP A 203 44.18 7.16 22.82
N LEU A 204 43.12 7.84 23.28
CA LEU A 204 43.21 8.98 24.19
C LEU A 204 43.49 8.56 25.64
N ALA A 205 43.12 7.36 26.06
CA ALA A 205 43.49 6.80 27.36
C ALA A 205 44.98 6.40 27.36
N ASP A 206 45.43 5.64 26.35
CA ASP A 206 46.84 5.23 26.21
C ASP A 206 47.78 6.44 26.12
N ARG A 207 47.37 7.50 25.43
CA ARG A 207 48.14 8.77 25.39
C ARG A 207 48.16 9.52 26.71
N ARG A 208 47.12 9.41 27.55
CA ARG A 208 47.12 9.95 28.93
C ARG A 208 48.03 9.13 29.83
N ASP A 209 47.93 7.82 29.81
CA ASP A 209 48.81 6.94 30.60
C ASP A 209 50.29 7.12 30.23
N ALA A 210 50.58 7.33 28.94
CA ALA A 210 51.92 7.69 28.46
C ALA A 210 52.36 9.10 28.91
N ALA A 211 51.44 10.09 28.90
CA ALA A 211 51.72 11.43 29.42
C ALA A 211 51.99 11.40 30.94
N ASP A 212 51.13 10.78 31.74
CA ASP A 212 51.30 10.59 33.18
C ASP A 212 52.59 9.81 33.51
N ALA A 213 52.96 8.81 32.69
CA ALA A 213 54.23 8.11 32.83
C ALA A 213 55.43 9.02 32.50
N SER A 214 55.29 9.96 31.56
CA SER A 214 56.30 10.99 31.29
C SER A 214 56.40 12.01 32.44
N GLU A 215 55.27 12.44 33.02
CA GLU A 215 55.26 13.34 34.19
C GLU A 215 55.88 12.67 35.41
N ARG A 216 55.58 11.39 35.66
CA ARG A 216 56.24 10.56 36.69
C ARG A 216 57.76 10.52 36.50
N ARG A 217 58.27 10.35 35.27
CA ARG A 217 59.71 10.43 34.96
C ARG A 217 60.28 11.83 35.17
N VAL A 218 59.55 12.89 34.81
CA VAL A 218 59.98 14.28 35.05
C VAL A 218 60.03 14.60 36.55
N LEU A 219 59.09 14.08 37.35
CA LEU A 219 59.12 14.17 38.81
C LEU A 219 60.31 13.39 39.40
N GLU A 220 60.59 12.19 38.91
CA GLU A 220 61.77 11.40 39.31
C GLU A 220 63.09 12.10 38.97
N LEU A 221 63.17 12.78 37.82
CA LEU A 221 64.33 13.60 37.45
C LEU A 221 64.44 14.86 38.31
N LYS A 222 63.31 15.51 38.68
CA LYS A 222 63.29 16.64 39.62
C LYS A 222 63.72 16.24 41.03
N THR A 223 63.30 15.09 41.55
CA THR A 223 63.76 14.62 42.87
C THR A 223 65.22 14.22 42.87
N LYS A 224 65.72 13.64 41.75
CA LYS A 224 67.17 13.44 41.55
C LYS A 224 67.94 14.77 41.47
N LEU A 225 67.38 15.80 40.85
CA LEU A 225 67.97 17.15 40.81
C LEU A 225 68.10 17.74 42.22
N VAL A 226 67.04 17.66 43.04
CA VAL A 226 67.10 18.04 44.47
C VAL A 226 68.13 17.20 45.26
N GLY A 227 68.36 15.95 44.85
CA GLY A 227 69.47 15.13 45.35
C GLY A 227 70.85 15.68 44.96
N TYR A 228 71.02 16.23 43.75
CA TYR A 228 72.24 16.95 43.35
C TYR A 228 72.40 18.27 44.12
N ASP A 229 71.32 19.03 44.36
CA ASP A 229 71.37 20.26 45.16
C ASP A 229 71.87 19.96 46.59
N GLN A 230 71.49 18.82 47.18
CA GLN A 230 72.02 18.36 48.47
C GLN A 230 73.51 17.94 48.40
N VAL A 231 74.00 17.47 47.25
CA VAL A 231 75.42 17.19 47.03
C VAL A 231 76.21 18.50 46.86
N VAL A 232 75.65 19.49 46.16
CA VAL A 232 76.24 20.85 46.05
C VAL A 232 76.32 21.50 47.44
N ALA A 233 75.23 21.53 48.20
CA ALA A 233 75.23 22.07 49.56
C ALA A 233 76.19 21.32 50.51
N ARG A 234 76.40 20.02 50.33
CA ARG A 234 77.44 19.25 51.04
C ARG A 234 78.86 19.62 50.60
N PHE A 235 79.07 19.89 49.31
CA PHE A 235 80.35 20.34 48.79
C PHE A 235 80.70 21.74 49.28
N GLU A 236 79.73 22.67 49.27
CA GLU A 236 79.86 24.00 49.87
C GLU A 236 80.11 23.94 51.38
N ALA A 237 79.41 23.06 52.11
CA ALA A 237 79.66 22.85 53.53
C ALA A 237 81.04 22.23 53.82
N LEU A 238 81.54 21.33 52.97
CA LEU A 238 82.90 20.81 53.05
C LEU A 238 83.94 21.89 52.72
N GLN A 239 83.68 22.73 51.72
CA GLN A 239 84.55 23.86 51.36
C GLN A 239 84.61 24.91 52.49
N ALA A 240 83.48 25.21 53.12
CA ALA A 240 83.41 26.04 54.32
C ALA A 240 84.15 25.39 55.49
N HIS A 241 84.02 24.07 55.70
CA HIS A 241 84.75 23.32 56.72
C HIS A 241 86.27 23.37 56.50
N VAL A 242 86.73 23.25 55.25
CA VAL A 242 88.16 23.39 54.91
C VAL A 242 88.65 24.79 55.28
N LEU A 243 87.92 25.83 54.89
CA LEU A 243 88.26 27.22 55.22
C LEU A 243 88.27 27.49 56.74
N THR A 244 87.35 26.87 57.51
CA THR A 244 87.42 26.94 58.98
C THR A 244 88.60 26.15 59.55
N THR A 245 88.95 24.98 59.01
CA THR A 245 90.14 24.25 59.48
C THR A 245 91.44 24.94 59.10
N ASP A 246 91.50 25.68 57.99
CA ASP A 246 92.64 26.53 57.64
C ASP A 246 92.77 27.73 58.62
N ALA A 247 91.64 28.31 59.05
CA ALA A 247 91.61 29.35 60.09
C ALA A 247 91.95 28.80 61.49
N GLU A 248 91.51 27.58 61.81
CA GLU A 248 91.91 26.87 63.03
C GLU A 248 93.41 26.52 62.99
N LEU A 249 93.95 26.08 61.86
CA LEU A 249 95.40 25.85 61.70
C LEU A 249 96.20 27.15 61.78
N ALA A 250 95.67 28.28 61.30
CA ALA A 250 96.30 29.59 61.47
C ALA A 250 96.31 30.04 62.94
N THR A 251 95.17 29.98 63.63
CA THR A 251 95.10 30.32 65.06
C THR A 251 95.86 29.32 65.93
N LEU A 252 95.99 28.06 65.54
CA LEU A 252 96.82 27.06 66.22
C LEU A 252 98.32 27.28 65.95
N HIS A 253 98.72 27.82 64.80
CA HIS A 253 100.10 28.33 64.60
C HIS A 253 100.39 29.56 65.48
N GLU A 254 99.44 30.49 65.62
CA GLU A 254 99.59 31.60 66.58
C GLU A 254 99.61 31.09 68.03
N HIS A 255 98.83 30.06 68.36
CA HIS A 255 98.85 29.44 69.68
C HIS A 255 100.15 28.64 69.93
N CYS A 256 100.73 28.01 68.90
CA CYS A 256 102.06 27.41 68.99
C CYS A 256 103.14 28.47 69.25
N ARG A 257 103.12 29.63 68.56
CA ARG A 257 104.02 30.74 68.89
C ARG A 257 103.80 31.27 70.30
N ALA A 258 102.56 31.49 70.71
CA ALA A 258 102.23 31.90 72.07
C ALA A 258 102.62 30.85 73.12
N LEU A 259 102.68 29.57 72.75
CA LEU A 259 103.22 28.47 73.58
C LEU A 259 104.74 28.38 73.54
N GLU A 260 105.41 28.87 72.50
CA GLU A 260 106.87 29.06 72.46
C GLU A 260 107.28 30.26 73.33
N ASP A 261 106.60 31.40 73.18
CA ASP A 261 106.74 32.59 74.05
C ASP A 261 106.43 32.22 75.53
N ALA A 262 105.34 31.50 75.78
CA ALA A 262 104.98 31.03 77.11
C ALA A 262 105.91 29.92 77.61
N LYS A 263 106.55 29.13 76.72
CA LYS A 263 107.60 28.17 77.09
C LYS A 263 108.84 28.91 77.58
N GLU A 264 109.33 29.93 76.87
CA GLU A 264 110.45 30.76 77.34
C GLU A 264 110.12 31.45 78.68
N ALA A 265 108.91 32.00 78.81
CA ALA A 265 108.43 32.53 80.09
C ALA A 265 108.32 31.45 81.18
N SER A 266 107.95 30.21 80.83
CA SER A 266 107.89 29.08 81.77
C SER A 266 109.26 28.51 82.13
N GLU A 267 110.28 28.62 81.26
CA GLU A 267 111.65 28.22 81.59
C GLU A 267 112.27 29.21 82.58
N LEU A 268 111.99 30.51 82.42
CA LEU A 268 112.28 31.53 83.42
C LEU A 268 111.50 31.28 84.73
N LEU A 269 110.21 30.90 84.65
CA LEU A 269 109.41 30.60 85.83
C LEU A 269 109.82 29.28 86.52
N VAL A 270 110.26 28.27 85.79
CA VAL A 270 110.76 26.99 86.33
C VAL A 270 112.14 27.17 86.96
N ALA A 271 112.98 28.09 86.44
CA ALA A 271 114.19 28.51 87.13
C ALA A 271 113.90 29.18 88.48
N ALA A 272 112.79 29.93 88.61
CA ALA A 272 112.33 30.45 89.90
C ALA A 272 111.70 29.35 90.79
N LEU A 273 110.73 28.60 90.26
CA LEU A 273 109.98 27.59 90.98
C LEU A 273 110.81 26.35 91.38
N THR A 274 111.96 26.08 90.76
CA THR A 274 112.91 25.09 91.30
C THR A 274 113.60 25.56 92.58
N THR A 275 113.73 26.87 92.80
CA THR A 275 114.19 27.41 94.09
C THR A 275 113.09 27.35 95.15
N GLU A 276 111.82 27.59 94.77
CA GLU A 276 110.69 27.53 95.70
C GLU A 276 110.27 26.08 96.04
N LEU A 277 110.21 25.18 95.06
CA LEU A 277 109.82 23.78 95.25
C LEU A 277 110.71 23.06 96.27
N HIS A 278 112.01 23.39 96.29
CA HIS A 278 112.96 22.86 97.27
C HIS A 278 112.57 23.22 98.72
N THR A 279 111.95 24.39 98.93
CA THR A 279 111.43 24.84 100.24
C THR A 279 110.03 24.29 100.57
N ALA A 280 109.25 23.91 99.54
CA ALA A 280 107.89 23.41 99.71
C ALA A 280 107.80 21.90 99.98
N THR A 281 108.74 21.11 99.43
CA THR A 281 108.73 19.64 99.60
C THR A 281 108.89 19.17 101.05
N GLU A 282 109.44 20.00 101.94
CA GLU A 282 109.58 19.71 103.37
C GLU A 282 108.25 19.77 104.15
N GLN A 283 107.23 20.44 103.60
CA GLN A 283 105.95 20.67 104.29
C GLN A 283 104.90 19.59 103.98
N LEU A 284 104.84 19.13 102.72
CA LEU A 284 103.74 18.30 102.20
C LEU A 284 103.76 16.81 102.64
N GLN A 285 104.73 16.40 103.47
CA GLN A 285 104.72 15.08 104.11
C GLN A 285 103.79 14.99 105.33
N GLN A 286 103.25 16.11 105.82
CA GLN A 286 102.54 16.16 107.11
C GLN A 286 101.02 15.88 107.03
N GLU A 287 100.35 16.15 105.90
CA GLU A 287 98.87 16.16 105.85
C GLU A 287 98.19 14.84 105.42
N ARG A 288 98.90 13.89 104.80
CA ARG A 288 98.32 12.72 104.11
C ARG A 288 97.67 11.63 104.99
N VAL A 289 97.37 11.94 106.25
CA VAL A 289 96.96 10.95 107.28
C VAL A 289 95.44 10.95 107.56
N ILE A 290 94.68 11.95 107.09
CA ILE A 290 93.40 12.33 107.74
C ILE A 290 92.13 11.99 106.92
N THR A 291 92.18 11.85 105.60
CA THR A 291 90.99 12.03 104.73
C THR A 291 90.27 10.77 104.21
N GLU A 292 90.56 9.58 104.73
CA GLU A 292 90.09 8.30 104.14
C GLU A 292 88.65 7.89 104.55
N GLU A 293 88.14 8.33 105.70
CA GLU A 293 87.03 7.63 106.40
C GLU A 293 85.58 7.97 105.95
N MET A 294 85.36 9.11 105.28
CA MET A 294 84.01 9.74 105.19
C MET A 294 83.30 9.56 103.83
N ARG A 295 82.97 8.31 103.43
CA ARG A 295 82.30 8.05 102.12
C ARG A 295 81.11 7.07 102.09
N GLU A 296 80.66 6.51 103.21
CA GLU A 296 79.72 5.39 103.20
C GLU A 296 78.39 5.66 103.92
N THR A 297 77.38 6.24 103.22
CA THR A 297 75.92 6.14 103.53
C THR A 297 75.03 6.96 102.55
N SER A 298 74.27 6.30 101.65
CA SER A 298 72.95 6.74 101.05
C SER A 298 72.59 5.98 99.74
N ARG A 299 71.48 5.19 99.71
CA ARG A 299 70.92 4.56 98.48
C ARG A 299 69.46 4.03 98.67
N SER A 300 68.60 3.98 97.60
CA SER A 300 67.18 3.44 97.50
C SER A 300 66.01 4.42 97.84
N TYR A 301 64.70 4.28 97.47
CA TYR A 301 63.90 4.04 96.21
C TYR A 301 62.35 4.25 96.47
N MET A 302 61.45 4.30 95.44
CA MET A 302 59.98 3.88 95.37
C MET A 302 59.05 4.68 94.35
N SER A 303 57.81 4.20 93.95
CA SER A 303 56.89 4.81 92.87
C SER A 303 55.40 4.20 92.60
N ARG A 304 54.40 4.89 91.91
CA ARG A 304 53.06 4.50 91.15
C ARG A 304 51.60 4.71 91.80
N ARG A 305 50.30 4.68 91.25
CA ARG A 305 49.46 4.89 89.95
C ARG A 305 47.86 4.65 90.08
N SER A 306 46.85 5.32 89.37
CA SER A 306 45.38 4.94 88.94
C SER A 306 44.37 6.15 88.58
N SER A 307 43.03 6.20 88.17
CA SER A 307 41.87 5.49 87.42
C SER A 307 40.54 6.45 87.32
N ASP A 308 39.23 6.39 86.82
CA ASP A 308 38.07 5.60 86.14
C ASP A 308 36.96 6.56 85.41
N ALA A 309 35.63 6.47 85.01
CA ALA A 309 34.32 5.63 85.04
C ALA A 309 33.14 5.96 83.93
N SER A 310 31.76 5.79 84.12
CA SER A 310 30.62 5.59 83.04
C SER A 310 29.08 6.09 83.20
N ALA A 311 28.13 6.07 82.17
CA ALA A 311 26.59 6.35 82.10
C ALA A 311 25.83 6.03 80.69
N SER A 312 24.54 6.21 80.19
CA SER A 312 22.99 6.22 80.45
C SER A 312 22.13 6.58 79.12
N ASP A 313 20.78 6.65 78.76
CA ASP A 313 19.30 6.17 78.91
C ASP A 313 18.34 6.84 77.76
N GLY A 314 17.00 6.78 77.35
CA GLY A 314 15.57 6.20 77.47
C GLY A 314 14.48 6.99 76.53
N LEU A 315 13.10 6.92 76.24
CA LEU A 315 11.78 6.10 76.12
C LEU A 315 10.56 6.99 75.47
N ASP A 316 9.21 6.78 75.12
CA ASP A 316 8.12 5.77 74.68
C ASP A 316 6.65 6.38 74.26
N VAL A 317 5.56 5.64 73.80
CA VAL A 317 3.99 5.83 73.83
C VAL A 317 3.00 6.08 72.55
N ALA A 318 1.67 5.61 72.49
CA ALA A 318 0.56 5.84 71.43
C ALA A 318 -1.02 5.49 71.69
N SER A 319 -2.07 5.81 70.82
CA SER A 319 -3.61 5.47 70.86
C SER A 319 -4.50 5.79 69.55
N LEU A 320 -5.87 5.74 69.23
CA LEU A 320 -7.29 5.35 69.73
C LEU A 320 -8.49 5.23 68.63
N LYS A 321 -9.87 5.26 68.90
CA LYS A 321 -11.14 5.01 68.00
C LYS A 321 -12.57 5.49 68.60
N GLN A 322 -13.90 5.43 68.16
CA GLN A 322 -14.95 5.09 67.06
C GLN A 322 -16.41 5.76 67.40
N GLY A 323 -17.71 5.74 66.88
CA GLY A 323 -18.76 5.02 65.99
C GLY A 323 -20.21 5.75 65.75
N SER A 324 -21.40 5.13 65.36
CA SER A 324 -22.74 5.80 64.92
C SER A 324 -24.16 5.02 64.94
N LEU A 325 -25.39 5.58 64.56
CA LEU A 325 -26.84 5.03 64.68
C LEU A 325 -28.09 5.65 63.81
N PHE A 326 -29.37 5.10 63.78
CA PHE A 326 -30.67 5.57 63.04
C PHE A 326 -32.10 4.84 63.31
N HIS A 327 -33.36 5.43 63.12
CA HIS A 327 -34.77 4.79 62.89
C HIS A 327 -36.08 5.74 62.70
N GLU A 328 -37.32 5.28 62.26
CA GLU A 328 -38.62 6.05 61.87
C GLU A 328 -40.07 5.29 61.86
N LEU A 329 -41.32 5.92 61.85
CA LEU A 329 -42.74 5.31 61.65
C LEU A 329 -44.07 6.24 61.52
N SER A 330 -45.35 5.77 61.23
CA SER A 330 -46.71 6.53 61.11
C SER A 330 -48.14 5.75 61.01
N LEU A 331 -49.38 6.40 61.06
CA LEU A 331 -50.84 5.85 61.03
C LEU A 331 -52.06 6.92 60.95
N VAL A 332 -53.42 6.61 60.77
CA VAL A 332 -54.75 7.33 61.20
C VAL A 332 -56.11 7.20 60.32
N LEU A 333 -57.39 7.17 60.87
CA LEU A 333 -58.75 7.75 60.40
C LEU A 333 -60.17 7.19 60.95
N GLU A 334 -61.32 7.97 60.85
CA GLU A 334 -62.85 7.68 60.84
C GLU A 334 -63.84 7.55 62.09
N ARG A 335 -65.21 7.88 62.00
CA ARG A 335 -66.43 7.48 62.88
C ARG A 335 -67.89 8.17 62.78
N ASP A 336 -68.98 7.47 63.25
CA ASP A 336 -70.33 7.79 63.95
C ASP A 336 -71.68 8.46 63.39
N ARG A 337 -72.93 8.05 63.88
CA ARG A 337 -74.33 8.72 63.82
C ARG A 337 -75.52 8.01 64.63
N ALA A 338 -76.69 8.66 64.97
CA ALA A 338 -77.99 8.07 65.55
C ALA A 338 -79.39 8.85 65.39
N ASP A 339 -80.53 8.29 65.91
CA ASP A 339 -81.80 8.83 66.61
C ASP A 339 -83.25 9.24 66.04
N ALA A 340 -84.32 9.23 66.92
CA ALA A 340 -85.69 9.92 67.02
C ALA A 340 -87.13 9.31 66.64
N THR A 341 -88.25 9.57 67.44
CA THR A 341 -89.71 9.13 67.25
C THR A 341 -90.87 9.81 68.14
N GLN A 342 -92.22 9.49 67.94
CA GLN A 342 -93.37 9.28 68.94
C GLN A 342 -94.92 9.72 68.66
N PRO A 343 -95.94 10.05 69.57
CA PRO A 343 -97.41 9.61 69.48
C PRO A 343 -98.63 10.64 69.68
N LEU A 344 -99.94 10.22 69.81
CA LEU A 344 -101.18 11.11 69.92
C LEU A 344 -102.55 10.68 70.63
N LEU A 345 -102.93 9.39 70.84
CA LEU A 345 -104.37 8.97 70.95
C LEU A 345 -105.19 9.40 72.20
N ASP A 346 -104.57 9.55 73.37
CA ASP A 346 -105.26 9.48 74.67
C ASP A 346 -106.20 10.66 75.01
N ARG A 347 -106.19 11.72 74.18
CA ARG A 347 -106.85 12.99 74.48
C ARG A 347 -108.37 12.98 74.26
N ILE A 348 -108.87 12.23 73.28
CA ILE A 348 -110.28 12.30 72.83
C ILE A 348 -111.23 11.72 73.89
N LEU A 349 -110.87 10.56 74.47
CA LEU A 349 -111.72 9.83 75.42
C LEU A 349 -112.00 10.60 76.72
N ALA A 350 -111.06 11.44 77.17
CA ALA A 350 -111.23 12.24 78.38
C ALA A 350 -112.39 13.26 78.24
N LEU A 351 -112.39 14.01 77.14
CA LEU A 351 -113.32 15.13 76.91
C LEU A 351 -114.78 14.66 76.82
N GLU A 352 -115.06 13.52 76.18
CA GLU A 352 -116.43 12.97 76.11
C GLU A 352 -117.02 12.67 77.49
N THR A 353 -116.18 12.30 78.49
CA THR A 353 -116.65 12.06 79.86
C THR A 353 -116.96 13.33 80.65
N GLU A 354 -116.24 14.44 80.39
CA GLU A 354 -116.50 15.70 81.08
C GLU A 354 -117.86 16.30 80.66
N VAL A 355 -118.22 16.23 79.37
CA VAL A 355 -119.49 16.78 78.86
C VAL A 355 -120.72 16.17 79.53
N ALA A 356 -120.65 14.88 79.88
CA ALA A 356 -121.75 14.17 80.54
C ALA A 356 -122.02 14.71 81.96
N SER A 357 -120.99 15.16 82.67
CA SER A 357 -121.07 15.59 84.08
C SER A 357 -121.81 16.92 84.28
N TYR A 358 -121.77 17.83 83.29
CA TYR A 358 -122.29 19.19 83.44
C TYR A 358 -123.82 19.34 83.29
N ARG A 359 -124.55 18.26 82.99
CA ARG A 359 -125.99 18.31 82.65
C ARG A 359 -126.94 18.71 83.78
N GLU A 360 -126.52 18.68 85.03
CA GLU A 360 -127.43 18.88 86.19
C GLU A 360 -127.17 20.18 86.99
N GLY A 361 -126.19 21.02 86.64
CA GLY A 361 -125.87 22.19 87.49
C GLY A 361 -124.92 23.27 86.96
N SER A 362 -124.67 23.36 85.65
CA SER A 362 -123.75 24.37 85.06
C SER A 362 -124.40 25.22 83.96
N THR A 363 -123.82 26.39 83.67
CA THR A 363 -124.32 27.33 82.67
C THR A 363 -124.09 26.83 81.23
N HIS A 364 -125.06 27.15 80.37
CA HIS A 364 -125.25 26.57 79.03
C HIS A 364 -124.08 26.76 78.04
N GLU A 365 -123.15 27.70 78.31
CA GLU A 365 -121.97 27.94 77.48
C GLU A 365 -120.96 26.79 77.55
N THR A 366 -120.73 26.24 78.76
CA THR A 366 -119.73 25.18 79.01
C THR A 366 -120.00 23.91 78.20
N VAL A 367 -121.25 23.45 78.20
CA VAL A 367 -121.68 22.26 77.44
C VAL A 367 -121.57 22.49 75.93
N SER A 368 -121.83 23.71 75.45
CA SER A 368 -121.73 24.03 74.02
C SER A 368 -120.30 23.90 73.50
N SER A 369 -119.31 24.39 74.25
CA SER A 369 -117.89 24.35 73.88
C SER A 369 -117.40 22.91 73.64
N HIS A 370 -117.60 22.01 74.61
CA HIS A 370 -117.09 20.64 74.50
C HIS A 370 -117.77 19.83 73.39
N VAL A 371 -119.05 20.11 73.07
CA VAL A 371 -119.75 19.49 71.92
C VAL A 371 -119.13 19.92 70.57
N HIS A 372 -118.53 21.10 70.49
CA HIS A 372 -117.78 21.52 69.30
C HIS A 372 -116.39 20.87 69.25
N GLU A 373 -115.69 20.75 70.38
CA GLU A 373 -114.38 20.06 70.45
C GLU A 373 -114.49 18.57 70.09
N VAL A 374 -115.47 17.85 70.63
CA VAL A 374 -115.73 16.44 70.29
C VAL A 374 -116.09 16.27 68.80
N ARG A 375 -116.78 17.24 68.19
CA ARG A 375 -117.03 17.23 66.74
C ARG A 375 -115.73 17.37 65.95
N ALA A 376 -114.91 18.38 66.27
CA ALA A 376 -113.64 18.63 65.58
C ALA A 376 -112.67 17.45 65.70
N LEU A 377 -112.62 16.78 66.86
CA LEU A 377 -111.78 15.59 67.07
C LEU A 377 -112.26 14.37 66.25
N ARG A 378 -113.57 14.20 66.06
CA ARG A 378 -114.12 13.15 65.18
C ARG A 378 -113.90 13.48 63.69
N GLU A 379 -113.98 14.76 63.31
CA GLU A 379 -113.60 15.22 61.96
C GLU A 379 -112.11 14.95 61.67
N ALA A 380 -111.23 15.19 62.65
CA ALA A 380 -109.81 14.85 62.55
C ALA A 380 -109.55 13.33 62.46
N GLN A 381 -110.29 12.51 63.22
CA GLN A 381 -110.22 11.05 63.09
C GLN A 381 -110.59 10.60 61.67
N TYR A 382 -111.73 11.05 61.15
CA TYR A 382 -112.15 10.72 59.78
C TYR A 382 -111.13 11.17 58.72
N ALA A 383 -110.47 12.32 58.90
CA ALA A 383 -109.37 12.73 58.04
C ALA A 383 -108.23 11.69 58.06
N THR A 384 -107.71 11.31 59.23
CA THR A 384 -106.62 10.32 59.34
C THR A 384 -107.01 8.93 58.82
N GLU A 385 -108.26 8.51 58.95
CA GLU A 385 -108.75 7.25 58.37
C GLU A 385 -108.81 7.31 56.83
N THR A 386 -109.18 8.46 56.24
CA THR A 386 -109.12 8.64 54.78
C THR A 386 -107.68 8.74 54.25
N GLU A 387 -106.76 9.35 55.01
CA GLU A 387 -105.32 9.35 54.68
C GLU A 387 -104.75 7.93 54.72
N LEU A 388 -105.09 7.13 55.74
CA LEU A 388 -104.64 5.75 55.87
C LEU A 388 -105.18 4.85 54.73
N LEU A 389 -106.45 5.02 54.34
CA LEU A 389 -107.02 4.38 53.15
C LEU A 389 -106.30 4.80 51.85
N GLN A 390 -105.90 6.06 51.72
CA GLN A 390 -105.15 6.53 50.56
C GLN A 390 -103.71 5.98 50.55
N VAL A 391 -103.02 5.95 51.70
CA VAL A 391 -101.71 5.30 51.86
C VAL A 391 -101.80 3.80 51.55
N GLN A 392 -102.85 3.10 51.97
CA GLN A 392 -103.05 1.68 51.66
C GLN A 392 -103.28 1.44 50.15
N LYS A 393 -103.98 2.36 49.48
CA LYS A 393 -104.20 2.34 48.02
C LYS A 393 -102.92 2.61 47.25
N ASP A 394 -102.07 3.52 47.73
CA ASP A 394 -100.76 3.81 47.14
C ASP A 394 -99.71 2.74 47.47
N LEU A 395 -99.84 2.05 48.60
CA LEU A 395 -99.10 0.82 48.89
C LEU A 395 -99.45 -0.29 47.89
N GLY A 396 -100.74 -0.48 47.56
CA GLY A 396 -101.17 -1.40 46.51
C GLY A 396 -100.53 -1.06 45.15
N ARG A 397 -100.59 0.21 44.74
CA ARG A 397 -99.97 0.72 43.50
C ARG A 397 -98.45 0.51 43.46
N THR A 398 -97.75 0.74 44.58
CA THR A 398 -96.30 0.52 44.67
C THR A 398 -95.92 -0.96 44.69
N GLN A 399 -96.75 -1.85 45.24
CA GLN A 399 -96.57 -3.30 45.13
C GLN A 399 -96.80 -3.83 43.71
N GLU A 400 -97.80 -3.30 42.99
CA GLU A 400 -98.01 -3.60 41.56
C GLU A 400 -96.84 -3.09 40.71
N ALA A 401 -96.34 -1.89 40.99
CA ALA A 401 -95.14 -1.34 40.36
C ALA A 401 -93.88 -2.16 40.68
N SER A 402 -93.73 -2.67 41.91
CA SER A 402 -92.63 -3.57 42.31
C SER A 402 -92.65 -4.85 41.49
N LYS A 403 -93.78 -5.55 41.42
CA LYS A 403 -93.93 -6.79 40.61
C LYS A 403 -93.65 -6.55 39.12
N LEU A 404 -94.05 -5.39 38.60
CA LEU A 404 -93.79 -5.02 37.21
C LEU A 404 -92.30 -4.66 36.98
N TRP A 405 -91.62 -4.11 37.99
CA TRP A 405 -90.16 -3.93 37.98
C TRP A 405 -89.40 -5.25 38.14
N GLU A 406 -89.84 -6.16 39.00
CA GLU A 406 -89.29 -7.52 39.18
C GLU A 406 -89.40 -8.31 37.88
N ALA A 407 -90.55 -8.28 37.20
CA ALA A 407 -90.73 -8.91 35.89
C ALA A 407 -89.81 -8.31 34.81
N LYS A 408 -89.66 -6.97 34.78
CA LYS A 408 -88.69 -6.30 33.89
C LYS A 408 -87.25 -6.65 34.21
N TYR A 409 -86.90 -6.74 35.49
CA TYR A 409 -85.56 -7.10 35.95
C TYR A 409 -85.22 -8.53 35.56
N LEU A 410 -86.11 -9.50 35.79
CA LEU A 410 -85.93 -10.89 35.37
C LEU A 410 -85.81 -11.01 33.85
N ALA A 411 -86.58 -10.26 33.07
CA ALA A 411 -86.41 -10.19 31.61
C ALA A 411 -85.02 -9.63 31.21
N LYS A 412 -84.54 -8.58 31.86
CA LYS A 412 -83.18 -8.05 31.62
C LYS A 412 -82.06 -8.95 32.11
N CYS A 413 -82.28 -9.78 33.14
CA CYS A 413 -81.35 -10.85 33.50
C CYS A 413 -81.28 -11.93 32.40
N ALA A 414 -82.43 -12.33 31.84
CA ALA A 414 -82.46 -13.30 30.73
C ALA A 414 -81.74 -12.77 29.48
N GLU A 415 -82.01 -11.52 29.06
CA GLU A 415 -81.27 -10.87 27.96
C GLU A 415 -79.76 -10.79 28.24
N ALA A 416 -79.36 -10.51 29.49
CA ALA A 416 -77.95 -10.45 29.88
C ALA A 416 -77.26 -11.82 29.91
N ASP A 417 -77.98 -12.90 30.24
CA ASP A 417 -77.47 -14.26 30.21
C ASP A 417 -77.42 -14.85 28.79
N GLU A 418 -78.36 -14.48 27.91
CA GLU A 418 -78.27 -14.75 26.46
C GLU A 418 -77.03 -14.08 25.85
N PHE A 419 -76.83 -12.78 26.11
CA PHE A 419 -75.63 -12.05 25.70
C PHE A 419 -74.33 -12.64 26.27
N ARG A 420 -74.35 -13.20 27.49
CA ARG A 420 -73.19 -13.91 28.07
C ARG A 420 -72.91 -15.25 27.39
N VAL A 421 -73.91 -15.93 26.81
CA VAL A 421 -73.72 -17.16 26.04
C VAL A 421 -73.11 -16.81 24.67
N ASP A 422 -73.65 -15.82 23.97
CA ASP A 422 -73.12 -15.35 22.69
C ASP A 422 -71.68 -14.83 22.84
N LEU A 423 -71.40 -14.03 23.87
CA LEU A 423 -70.05 -13.54 24.16
C LEU A 423 -69.07 -14.69 24.42
N LYS A 424 -69.48 -15.76 25.10
CA LYS A 424 -68.66 -16.97 25.27
C LYS A 424 -68.45 -17.72 23.96
N GLY A 425 -69.48 -17.81 23.11
CA GLY A 425 -69.37 -18.40 21.77
C GLY A 425 -68.36 -17.65 20.90
N HIS A 426 -68.43 -16.32 20.88
CA HIS A 426 -67.46 -15.48 20.18
C HIS A 426 -66.05 -15.55 20.78
N MET A 427 -65.92 -15.53 22.12
CA MET A 427 -64.62 -15.73 22.76
C MET A 427 -64.00 -17.06 22.36
N HIS A 428 -64.76 -18.15 22.36
CA HIS A 428 -64.24 -19.46 21.98
C HIS A 428 -63.88 -19.55 20.49
N ALA A 429 -64.63 -18.89 19.61
CA ALA A 429 -64.25 -18.76 18.20
C ALA A 429 -62.90 -18.03 18.04
N TYR A 430 -62.70 -16.90 18.73
CA TYR A 430 -61.43 -16.18 18.74
C TYR A 430 -60.29 -16.96 19.41
N GLU A 431 -60.56 -17.78 20.43
CA GLU A 431 -59.58 -18.72 21.00
C GLU A 431 -59.11 -19.71 19.94
N VAL A 432 -60.02 -20.33 19.18
CA VAL A 432 -59.68 -21.30 18.12
C VAL A 432 -58.93 -20.64 16.96
N GLU A 433 -59.33 -19.45 16.52
CA GLU A 433 -58.60 -18.66 15.51
C GLU A 433 -57.19 -18.28 15.99
N LEU A 434 -57.05 -17.83 17.25
CA LEU A 434 -55.76 -17.52 17.85
C LEU A 434 -54.86 -18.76 17.93
N ASP A 435 -55.42 -19.91 18.32
CA ASP A 435 -54.70 -21.18 18.41
C ASP A 435 -54.24 -21.68 17.02
N GLN A 436 -55.03 -21.41 15.97
CA GLN A 436 -54.66 -21.68 14.57
C GLN A 436 -53.56 -20.72 14.08
N LEU A 437 -53.65 -19.43 14.38
CA LEU A 437 -52.62 -18.44 14.08
C LEU A 437 -51.30 -18.71 14.81
N VAL A 438 -51.36 -19.20 16.05
CA VAL A 438 -50.18 -19.65 16.82
C VAL A 438 -49.52 -20.85 16.15
N LYS A 439 -50.29 -21.85 15.68
CA LYS A 439 -49.77 -23.02 14.95
C LYS A 439 -49.16 -22.65 13.58
N GLN A 440 -49.79 -21.72 12.86
CA GLN A 440 -49.21 -21.16 11.63
C GLN A 440 -47.91 -20.42 11.92
N ARG A 441 -47.88 -19.58 12.97
CA ARG A 441 -46.68 -18.87 13.41
C ARG A 441 -45.55 -19.82 13.78
N SER A 442 -45.81 -20.90 14.51
CA SER A 442 -44.76 -21.89 14.84
C SER A 442 -44.24 -22.60 13.60
N SER A 443 -45.09 -22.98 12.64
CA SER A 443 -44.64 -23.56 11.36
C SER A 443 -43.73 -22.60 10.59
N MET A 444 -44.12 -21.33 10.48
CA MET A 444 -43.30 -20.28 9.85
C MET A 444 -41.98 -20.04 10.60
N GLN A 445 -41.97 -20.16 11.93
CA GLN A 445 -40.74 -20.06 12.73
C GLN A 445 -39.81 -21.26 12.52
N ASP A 446 -40.34 -22.48 12.42
CA ASP A 446 -39.56 -23.69 12.11
C ASP A 446 -38.99 -23.64 10.68
N GLU A 447 -39.75 -23.12 9.71
CA GLU A 447 -39.29 -22.89 8.34
C GLU A 447 -38.20 -21.80 8.27
N LEU A 448 -38.35 -20.68 9.00
CA LEU A 448 -37.31 -19.66 9.12
C LEU A 448 -36.04 -20.19 9.82
N LEU A 449 -36.17 -21.10 10.79
CA LEU A 449 -35.03 -21.76 11.43
C LEU A 449 -34.31 -22.70 10.47
N LYS A 450 -35.03 -23.51 9.69
CA LYS A 450 -34.45 -24.37 8.63
C LYS A 450 -33.77 -23.55 7.54
N ALA A 451 -34.41 -22.48 7.06
CA ALA A 451 -33.82 -21.57 6.07
C ALA A 451 -32.55 -20.89 6.62
N ARG A 452 -32.53 -20.52 7.90
CA ARG A 452 -31.35 -19.97 8.57
C ARG A 452 -30.23 -21.01 8.71
N GLN A 453 -30.55 -22.27 9.02
CA GLN A 453 -29.58 -23.38 9.07
C GLN A 453 -28.92 -23.59 7.71
N LEU A 454 -29.72 -23.77 6.65
CA LEU A 454 -29.23 -23.92 5.27
C LEU A 454 -28.39 -22.71 4.83
N TYR A 455 -28.77 -21.49 5.21
CA TYR A 455 -27.96 -20.29 4.96
C TYR A 455 -26.61 -20.33 5.70
N THR A 456 -26.58 -20.75 6.98
CA THR A 456 -25.31 -20.87 7.72
C THR A 456 -24.43 -22.00 7.20
N GLU A 457 -25.00 -23.08 6.70
CA GLU A 457 -24.28 -24.20 6.06
C GLU A 457 -23.67 -23.73 4.73
N ALA A 458 -24.46 -23.13 3.84
CA ALA A 458 -23.96 -22.58 2.57
C ALA A 458 -22.92 -21.46 2.77
N ALA A 459 -23.07 -20.63 3.82
CA ALA A 459 -22.06 -19.63 4.18
C ALA A 459 -20.76 -20.29 4.68
N ALA A 460 -20.84 -21.35 5.48
CA ALA A 460 -19.67 -22.11 5.92
C ALA A 460 -18.96 -22.81 4.76
N GLU A 461 -19.70 -23.41 3.83
CA GLU A 461 -19.15 -23.98 2.58
C GLU A 461 -18.46 -22.91 1.73
N TRP A 462 -19.08 -21.75 1.55
CA TRP A 462 -18.49 -20.63 0.81
C TRP A 462 -17.21 -20.12 1.48
N HIS A 463 -17.20 -20.00 2.82
CA HIS A 463 -16.00 -19.65 3.57
C HIS A 463 -14.89 -20.70 3.43
N ALA A 464 -15.20 -22.00 3.42
CA ALA A 464 -14.23 -23.08 3.23
C ALA A 464 -13.68 -23.13 1.79
N GLN A 465 -14.52 -22.90 0.77
CA GLN A 465 -14.05 -22.74 -0.62
C GLN A 465 -13.16 -21.50 -0.76
N ARG A 466 -13.52 -20.40 -0.10
CA ARG A 466 -12.73 -19.16 -0.11
C ARG A 466 -11.35 -19.36 0.53
N THR A 467 -11.25 -19.97 1.70
CA THR A 467 -9.94 -20.19 2.34
C THR A 467 -9.06 -21.17 1.56
N LEU A 468 -9.66 -22.17 0.89
CA LEU A 468 -8.95 -23.03 -0.05
C LEU A 468 -8.37 -22.25 -1.24
N LEU A 469 -9.16 -21.34 -1.83
CA LEU A 469 -8.70 -20.48 -2.94
C LEU A 469 -7.65 -19.45 -2.48
N GLU A 470 -7.80 -18.88 -1.28
CA GLU A 470 -6.80 -17.97 -0.70
C GLU A 470 -5.47 -18.70 -0.48
N ALA A 471 -5.48 -19.93 0.07
CA ALA A 471 -4.28 -20.76 0.20
C ALA A 471 -3.64 -21.15 -1.14
N GLN A 472 -4.45 -21.45 -2.18
CA GLN A 472 -3.94 -21.70 -3.53
C GLN A 472 -3.28 -20.44 -4.14
N VAL A 473 -3.84 -19.25 -3.89
CA VAL A 473 -3.24 -17.98 -4.32
C VAL A 473 -1.95 -17.69 -3.57
N GLU A 474 -1.86 -17.96 -2.27
CA GLU A 474 -0.63 -17.83 -1.50
C GLU A 474 0.47 -18.79 -2.00
N GLN A 475 0.13 -20.05 -2.30
CA GLN A 475 1.04 -21.03 -2.89
C GLN A 475 1.55 -20.58 -4.28
N LEU A 476 0.66 -20.06 -5.14
CA LEU A 476 1.05 -19.54 -6.46
C LEU A 476 1.90 -18.26 -6.39
N GLN A 477 1.69 -17.42 -5.36
CA GLN A 477 2.59 -16.29 -5.10
C GLN A 477 3.95 -16.75 -4.58
N GLU A 478 4.02 -17.86 -3.83
CA GLU A 478 5.29 -18.41 -3.33
C GLU A 478 6.11 -19.06 -4.44
N THR A 479 5.48 -19.84 -5.34
CA THR A 479 6.18 -20.37 -6.53
C THR A 479 6.60 -19.25 -7.48
N LEU A 480 5.81 -18.18 -7.63
CA LEU A 480 6.21 -16.99 -8.38
C LEU A 480 7.41 -16.27 -7.73
N ARG A 481 7.42 -16.12 -6.40
CA ARG A 481 8.55 -15.54 -5.65
C ARG A 481 9.83 -16.37 -5.81
N ALA A 482 9.72 -17.70 -5.78
CA ALA A 482 10.84 -18.60 -6.03
C ALA A 482 11.39 -18.48 -7.46
N ALA A 483 10.51 -18.51 -8.48
CA ALA A 483 10.91 -18.31 -9.87
C ALA A 483 11.54 -16.93 -10.12
N GLN A 484 11.06 -15.88 -9.41
CA GLN A 484 11.65 -14.55 -9.44
C GLN A 484 13.05 -14.51 -8.81
N SER A 485 13.30 -15.23 -7.70
CA SER A 485 14.65 -15.31 -7.13
C SER A 485 15.60 -16.13 -8.00
N GLU A 486 15.13 -17.23 -8.60
CA GLU A 486 15.90 -18.00 -9.61
C GLU A 486 16.31 -17.12 -10.80
N VAL A 487 15.38 -16.37 -11.39
CA VAL A 487 15.68 -15.42 -12.48
C VAL A 487 16.62 -14.30 -12.02
N HIS A 488 16.54 -13.84 -10.76
CA HIS A 488 17.49 -12.88 -10.22
C HIS A 488 18.89 -13.47 -10.07
N HIS A 489 19.02 -14.70 -9.57
CA HIS A 489 20.31 -15.40 -9.48
C HIS A 489 20.92 -15.64 -10.86
N LEU A 490 20.15 -16.14 -11.84
CA LEU A 490 20.63 -16.35 -13.20
C LEU A 490 21.13 -15.05 -13.87
N LYS A 491 20.47 -13.91 -13.64
CA LYS A 491 20.96 -12.58 -14.10
C LYS A 491 22.21 -12.11 -13.38
N LEU A 492 22.45 -12.58 -12.15
CA LEU A 492 23.64 -12.25 -11.37
C LEU A 492 24.83 -13.10 -11.83
N ASP A 493 24.59 -14.38 -12.13
CA ASP A 493 25.56 -15.28 -12.76
C ASP A 493 25.88 -14.86 -14.22
N GLU A 494 24.89 -14.39 -14.98
CA GLU A 494 25.09 -13.78 -16.31
C GLU A 494 26.02 -12.54 -16.22
N ARG A 495 25.81 -11.66 -15.25
CA ARG A 495 26.70 -10.52 -14.98
C ARG A 495 28.10 -10.96 -14.55
N HIS A 496 28.23 -11.99 -13.72
CA HIS A 496 29.53 -12.55 -13.35
C HIS A 496 30.25 -13.16 -14.56
N ALA A 497 29.54 -13.87 -15.44
CA ALA A 497 30.09 -14.42 -16.68
C ALA A 497 30.52 -13.32 -17.66
N MET A 498 29.75 -12.24 -17.79
CA MET A 498 30.11 -11.06 -18.57
C MET A 498 31.36 -10.36 -18.01
N ALA A 499 31.43 -10.11 -16.70
CA ALA A 499 32.61 -9.50 -16.08
C ALA A 499 33.87 -10.39 -16.20
N ALA A 500 33.72 -11.72 -16.10
CA ALA A 500 34.82 -12.66 -16.33
C ALA A 500 35.27 -12.67 -17.81
N LEU A 501 34.34 -12.54 -18.76
CA LEU A 501 34.62 -12.39 -20.18
C LEU A 501 35.34 -11.06 -20.46
N GLU A 502 34.88 -9.94 -19.90
CA GLU A 502 35.52 -8.63 -20.00
C GLU A 502 36.98 -8.68 -19.51
N VAL A 503 37.22 -9.21 -18.30
CA VAL A 503 38.57 -9.43 -17.77
C VAL A 503 39.43 -10.31 -18.69
N SER A 504 38.85 -11.38 -19.26
CA SER A 504 39.56 -12.23 -20.23
C SER A 504 39.90 -11.48 -21.53
N THR A 505 38.99 -10.65 -22.06
CA THR A 505 39.26 -9.84 -23.25
C THR A 505 40.29 -8.73 -22.99
N GLN A 506 40.31 -8.14 -21.79
CA GLN A 506 41.36 -7.21 -21.37
C GLN A 506 42.72 -7.91 -21.30
N GLN A 507 42.80 -9.10 -20.69
CA GLN A 507 44.02 -9.90 -20.64
C GLN A 507 44.54 -10.25 -22.05
N LEU A 508 43.64 -10.61 -22.98
CA LEU A 508 44.01 -10.84 -24.39
C LEU A 508 44.54 -9.56 -25.05
N CYS A 509 43.91 -8.39 -24.81
CA CYS A 509 44.41 -7.11 -25.32
C CYS A 509 45.78 -6.74 -24.73
N GLU A 510 46.04 -7.05 -23.46
CA GLU A 510 47.34 -6.83 -22.81
C GLU A 510 48.41 -7.79 -23.33
N MET A 511 48.07 -9.07 -23.57
CA MET A 511 48.94 -10.03 -24.24
C MET A 511 49.25 -9.61 -25.69
N GLU A 512 48.29 -9.06 -26.43
CA GLU A 512 48.53 -8.50 -27.75
C GLU A 512 49.48 -7.28 -27.72
N ARG A 513 49.30 -6.35 -26.77
CA ARG A 513 50.23 -5.23 -26.58
C ARG A 513 51.64 -5.72 -26.25
N ALA A 514 51.77 -6.70 -25.35
CA ALA A 514 53.04 -7.31 -25.00
C ALA A 514 53.70 -8.01 -26.21
N LEU A 515 52.92 -8.70 -27.05
CA LEU A 515 53.40 -9.34 -28.28
C LEU A 515 53.86 -8.32 -29.33
N ARG A 516 53.18 -7.17 -29.46
CA ARG A 516 53.62 -6.06 -30.32
C ARG A 516 54.95 -5.49 -29.83
N LEU A 517 55.03 -5.11 -28.55
CA LEU A 517 56.28 -4.64 -27.91
C LEU A 517 57.44 -5.65 -27.98
N ALA A 518 57.15 -6.95 -27.98
CA ALA A 518 58.15 -7.98 -28.20
C ALA A 518 58.69 -7.99 -29.64
N LYS A 519 57.82 -7.83 -30.65
CA LYS A 519 58.22 -7.67 -32.07
C LYS A 519 58.99 -6.38 -32.31
N ASP A 520 58.56 -5.27 -31.74
CA ASP A 520 59.24 -3.97 -31.86
C ASP A 520 60.67 -4.05 -31.29
N ARG A 521 60.85 -4.80 -30.19
CA ARG A 521 62.17 -5.11 -29.61
C ARG A 521 63.00 -6.06 -30.46
N ASP A 522 62.39 -7.09 -31.05
CA ASP A 522 63.09 -8.02 -31.95
C ASP A 522 63.59 -7.29 -33.21
N GLU A 523 62.74 -6.44 -33.82
CA GLU A 523 63.16 -5.54 -34.89
C GLU A 523 64.29 -4.59 -34.49
N ALA A 524 64.25 -4.02 -33.27
CA ALA A 524 65.30 -3.15 -32.76
C ALA A 524 66.61 -3.92 -32.52
N LEU A 525 66.54 -5.18 -32.05
CA LEU A 525 67.69 -6.08 -31.92
C LEU A 525 68.27 -6.45 -33.28
N ILE A 526 67.44 -6.77 -34.28
CA ILE A 526 67.88 -7.04 -35.66
C ILE A 526 68.58 -5.80 -36.25
N LYS A 527 68.02 -4.60 -36.06
CA LYS A 527 68.64 -3.33 -36.49
C LYS A 527 69.98 -3.09 -35.78
N SER A 528 70.06 -3.37 -34.48
CA SER A 528 71.29 -3.27 -33.67
C SER A 528 72.38 -4.28 -34.11
N VAL A 529 72.02 -5.54 -34.34
CA VAL A 529 72.92 -6.59 -34.83
C VAL A 529 73.45 -6.25 -36.23
N ASN A 530 72.60 -5.73 -37.12
CA ASN A 530 73.04 -5.29 -38.45
C ASN A 530 74.00 -4.09 -38.39
N LEU A 531 73.77 -3.13 -37.48
CA LEU A 531 74.69 -2.01 -37.24
C LEU A 531 76.02 -2.50 -36.62
N PHE A 532 75.97 -3.47 -35.71
CA PHE A 532 77.17 -4.08 -35.13
C PHE A 532 77.98 -4.83 -36.18
N GLN A 533 77.32 -5.65 -37.01
CA GLN A 533 77.96 -6.35 -38.13
C GLN A 533 78.62 -5.36 -39.10
N SER A 534 77.90 -4.32 -39.52
CA SER A 534 78.46 -3.27 -40.39
C SER A 534 79.66 -2.55 -39.76
N ASN A 535 79.70 -2.39 -38.44
CA ASN A 535 80.86 -1.85 -37.72
C ASN A 535 82.03 -2.85 -37.68
N CYS A 536 81.76 -4.14 -37.48
CA CYS A 536 82.77 -5.20 -37.56
C CYS A 536 83.38 -5.30 -38.97
N ASP A 537 82.55 -5.23 -40.02
CA ASP A 537 83.00 -5.26 -41.42
C ASP A 537 83.85 -4.03 -41.75
N ALA A 538 83.47 -2.85 -41.23
CA ALA A 538 84.25 -1.62 -41.35
C ALA A 538 85.57 -1.67 -40.55
N GLN A 539 85.59 -2.28 -39.35
CA GLN A 539 86.81 -2.48 -38.58
C GLN A 539 87.74 -3.52 -39.23
N ALA A 540 87.21 -4.62 -39.78
CA ALA A 540 87.98 -5.59 -40.55
C ALA A 540 88.61 -4.92 -41.79
N SER A 541 87.84 -4.10 -42.51
CA SER A 541 88.34 -3.32 -43.65
C SER A 541 89.47 -2.35 -43.25
N ARG A 542 89.36 -1.69 -42.08
CA ARG A 542 90.43 -0.84 -41.53
C ARG A 542 91.66 -1.63 -41.09
N LEU A 543 91.49 -2.83 -40.55
CA LEU A 543 92.60 -3.70 -40.14
C LEU A 543 93.38 -4.23 -41.34
N VAL A 544 92.70 -4.63 -42.43
CA VAL A 544 93.35 -5.00 -43.69
C VAL A 544 94.16 -3.83 -44.25
N ALA A 545 93.57 -2.62 -44.34
CA ALA A 545 94.26 -1.43 -44.81
C ALA A 545 95.46 -1.03 -43.93
N LEU A 546 95.40 -1.28 -42.61
CA LEU A 546 96.52 -1.09 -41.69
C LEU A 546 97.61 -2.18 -41.85
N GLU A 547 97.23 -3.43 -42.10
CA GLU A 547 98.20 -4.50 -42.38
C GLU A 547 98.98 -4.22 -43.66
N ASP A 548 98.27 -3.81 -44.72
CA ASP A 548 98.88 -3.39 -45.99
C ASP A 548 99.84 -2.20 -45.78
N ALA A 549 99.41 -1.14 -45.09
CA ALA A 549 100.26 0.01 -44.79
C ALA A 549 101.48 -0.32 -43.90
N VAL A 550 101.36 -1.31 -43.00
CA VAL A 550 102.50 -1.82 -42.21
C VAL A 550 103.45 -2.65 -43.08
N ARG A 551 102.94 -3.39 -44.06
CA ARG A 551 103.74 -4.14 -45.04
C ARG A 551 104.58 -3.18 -45.91
N ASP A 552 103.94 -2.16 -46.48
CA ASP A 552 104.59 -1.09 -47.24
C ASP A 552 105.68 -0.39 -46.40
N ALA A 553 105.38 -0.08 -45.13
CA ALA A 553 106.33 0.55 -44.22
C ALA A 553 107.51 -0.36 -43.82
N ALA A 554 107.32 -1.68 -43.80
CA ALA A 554 108.39 -2.65 -43.56
C ALA A 554 109.33 -2.75 -44.77
N GLU A 555 108.78 -2.78 -45.99
CA GLU A 555 109.56 -2.75 -47.24
C GLU A 555 110.37 -1.44 -47.35
N ALA A 556 109.77 -0.30 -47.02
CA ALA A 556 110.47 0.98 -46.96
C ALA A 556 111.62 1.02 -45.94
N ARG A 557 111.47 0.34 -44.78
CA ARG A 557 112.55 0.22 -43.78
C ARG A 557 113.70 -0.66 -44.27
N ALA A 558 113.41 -1.80 -44.89
CA ALA A 558 114.45 -2.68 -45.45
C ALA A 558 115.32 -1.95 -46.49
N MET A 559 114.71 -1.09 -47.32
CA MET A 559 115.42 -0.22 -48.26
C MET A 559 116.32 0.82 -47.57
N HIS A 560 115.90 1.39 -46.44
CA HIS A 560 116.73 2.32 -45.66
C HIS A 560 117.87 1.63 -44.89
N GLU A 561 117.64 0.43 -44.36
CA GLU A 561 118.69 -0.34 -43.66
C GLU A 561 119.84 -0.72 -44.61
N GLN A 562 119.54 -1.06 -45.87
CA GLN A 562 120.57 -1.25 -46.90
C GLN A 562 121.40 0.02 -47.17
N GLN A 563 120.78 1.21 -47.15
CA GLN A 563 121.48 2.48 -47.33
C GLN A 563 122.40 2.82 -46.14
N LEU A 564 121.93 2.57 -44.90
CA LEU A 564 122.73 2.81 -43.71
C LEU A 564 123.92 1.84 -43.60
N ALA A 565 123.76 0.58 -44.01
CA ALA A 565 124.85 -0.38 -44.06
C ALA A 565 125.99 0.07 -45.00
N ALA A 566 125.66 0.65 -46.16
CA ALA A 566 126.64 1.20 -47.09
C ALA A 566 127.41 2.38 -46.47
N LEU A 567 126.70 3.34 -45.87
CA LEU A 567 127.32 4.53 -45.25
C LEU A 567 128.22 4.19 -44.04
N SER A 568 127.88 3.16 -43.26
CA SER A 568 128.75 2.70 -42.17
C SER A 568 130.11 2.19 -42.68
N SER A 569 130.12 1.50 -43.83
CA SER A 569 131.35 0.97 -44.43
C SER A 569 132.30 2.07 -44.94
N GLU A 570 131.78 3.24 -45.30
CA GLU A 570 132.61 4.39 -45.68
C GLU A 570 133.22 5.08 -44.46
N LEU A 571 132.48 5.14 -43.34
CA LEU A 571 132.94 5.80 -42.12
C LEU A 571 134.17 5.10 -41.49
N ASP A 572 134.16 3.77 -41.41
CA ASP A 572 135.24 3.01 -40.77
C ASP A 572 136.59 3.20 -41.49
N GLN A 573 136.61 3.31 -42.83
CA GLN A 573 137.83 3.62 -43.58
C GLN A 573 138.43 4.98 -43.20
N THR A 574 137.60 5.98 -42.88
CA THR A 574 138.11 7.30 -42.46
C THR A 574 138.71 7.28 -41.06
N LEU A 575 138.27 6.35 -40.20
CA LEU A 575 138.72 6.26 -38.81
C LEU A 575 140.05 5.52 -38.62
N GLU A 576 140.48 4.69 -39.57
CA GLU A 576 141.83 4.11 -39.56
C GLU A 576 142.88 5.16 -39.93
N LEU A 577 142.68 5.91 -41.03
CA LEU A 577 143.61 6.94 -41.50
C LEU A 577 143.94 8.01 -40.44
N TRP A 578 142.99 8.31 -39.54
CA TRP A 578 143.19 9.30 -38.48
C TRP A 578 143.97 8.79 -37.25
N ARG A 579 144.19 7.48 -37.10
CA ARG A 579 144.99 6.92 -35.99
C ARG A 579 146.49 7.06 -36.26
N ASP A 580 146.92 6.82 -37.50
CA ASP A 580 148.33 6.84 -37.88
C ASP A 580 148.94 8.25 -37.83
N GLU A 581 148.16 9.29 -38.14
CA GLU A 581 148.59 10.69 -37.99
C GLU A 581 148.91 11.04 -36.52
N LYS A 582 148.19 10.43 -35.57
CA LYS A 582 148.20 10.83 -34.16
C LYS A 582 149.42 10.35 -33.37
N THR A 583 150.05 9.24 -33.78
CA THR A 583 151.25 8.70 -33.11
C THR A 583 152.47 9.60 -33.35
N THR A 584 152.68 10.02 -34.60
CA THR A 584 153.83 10.86 -35.02
C THR A 584 153.92 12.21 -34.32
N ASN A 585 152.79 12.78 -33.87
CA ASN A 585 152.74 14.10 -33.24
C ASN A 585 153.22 14.11 -31.77
N HIS A 586 153.35 12.94 -31.14
CA HIS A 586 153.66 12.85 -29.70
C HIS A 586 155.17 12.98 -29.42
N GLU A 587 156.00 12.26 -30.17
CA GLU A 587 157.46 12.20 -29.98
C GLU A 587 158.14 13.57 -30.15
N LEU A 588 157.61 14.41 -31.05
CA LEU A 588 158.16 15.75 -31.34
C LEU A 588 158.02 16.75 -30.19
N ARG A 589 157.10 16.54 -29.23
CA ARG A 589 156.87 17.49 -28.12
C ARG A 589 157.86 17.30 -26.97
N GLN A 590 158.14 16.05 -26.62
CA GLN A 590 158.99 15.70 -25.48
C GLN A 590 160.45 16.20 -25.64
N ARG A 591 160.90 16.46 -26.88
CA ARG A 591 162.25 16.95 -27.18
C ARG A 591 162.43 18.48 -27.04
N ILE A 592 161.34 19.22 -26.79
CA ILE A 592 161.34 20.70 -26.79
C ILE A 592 161.49 21.27 -25.37
N GLU A 593 161.04 20.55 -24.35
CA GLU A 593 161.04 21.03 -22.96
C GLU A 593 162.44 20.94 -22.31
N GLU A 594 163.21 19.87 -22.57
CA GLU A 594 164.58 19.67 -22.04
C GLU A 594 165.59 20.77 -22.42
N LEU A 595 165.30 21.57 -23.46
CA LEU A 595 166.19 22.63 -23.96
C LEU A 595 165.85 24.04 -23.44
N HIS A 596 164.76 24.21 -22.69
CA HIS A 596 164.34 25.53 -22.20
C HIS A 596 164.97 25.93 -20.85
N GLU A 597 165.54 24.99 -20.10
CA GLU A 597 165.93 25.19 -18.69
C GLU A 597 167.41 25.57 -18.48
N MET A 598 168.23 25.62 -19.54
CA MET A 598 169.69 25.88 -19.45
C MET A 598 170.19 27.21 -20.05
N MET A 599 169.32 28.11 -20.52
CA MET A 599 169.73 29.39 -21.13
C MET A 599 168.97 30.61 -20.59
N GLU A 600 169.09 30.83 -19.27
CA GLU A 600 169.15 32.21 -18.78
C GLU A 600 170.44 32.90 -19.30
N VAL A 601 170.41 34.25 -19.31
CA VAL A 601 171.54 35.17 -19.55
C VAL A 601 172.08 35.29 -21.00
N ALA A 602 171.74 36.45 -21.60
CA ALA A 602 172.44 37.19 -22.67
C ALA A 602 172.32 36.79 -24.16
N SER A 603 172.53 37.83 -25.01
CA SER A 603 172.60 37.88 -26.49
C SER A 603 171.32 37.74 -27.36
N GLN A 604 170.81 38.90 -27.80
CA GLN A 604 170.56 39.37 -29.20
C GLN A 604 170.51 38.36 -30.40
N PRO A 605 169.89 38.70 -31.56
CA PRO A 605 168.76 39.62 -31.84
C PRO A 605 167.75 39.12 -32.94
N SER A 606 166.88 40.02 -33.44
CA SER A 606 166.08 40.01 -34.70
C SER A 606 166.82 39.44 -35.95
N PRO A 607 166.18 38.92 -37.06
CA PRO A 607 164.87 39.35 -37.61
C PRO A 607 164.00 38.34 -38.46
N TYR A 608 162.86 38.84 -38.97
CA TYR A 608 162.24 38.58 -40.31
C TYR A 608 161.71 37.17 -40.77
N ARG A 609 160.36 37.07 -40.84
CA ARG A 609 159.54 37.00 -42.09
C ARG A 609 159.49 35.71 -42.98
N SER A 610 158.27 35.14 -43.07
CA SER A 610 157.64 34.50 -44.26
C SER A 610 158.02 33.03 -44.62
N ARG A 611 157.32 32.29 -45.52
CA ARG A 611 156.46 32.71 -46.65
C ARG A 611 155.52 31.61 -47.23
N GLN A 612 154.31 32.02 -47.65
CA GLN A 612 153.47 31.48 -48.76
C GLN A 612 153.04 29.98 -48.73
N SER A 613 151.98 29.57 -49.46
CA SER A 613 151.15 30.24 -50.47
C SER A 613 149.66 30.31 -50.04
N SER A 614 148.81 31.27 -50.42
CA SER A 614 148.54 31.89 -51.73
C SER A 614 148.01 30.84 -52.72
N ILE A 615 146.83 30.98 -53.34
CA ILE A 615 146.57 31.94 -54.42
C ILE A 615 145.06 32.16 -54.67
N GLU A 616 144.72 33.42 -54.99
CA GLU A 616 143.59 33.94 -55.81
C GLU A 616 142.13 33.51 -55.59
N GLN A 617 141.36 34.53 -55.18
CA GLN A 617 140.04 34.92 -55.70
C GLN A 617 139.53 34.14 -56.93
N ARG A 618 138.44 33.36 -56.75
CA ARG A 618 137.47 33.10 -57.83
C ARG A 618 136.14 33.79 -57.53
N ARG A 619 135.59 34.42 -58.57
CA ARG A 619 134.24 35.00 -58.59
C ARG A 619 133.19 33.90 -58.84
N SER A 620 131.93 34.29 -58.65
CA SER A 620 130.73 33.89 -59.42
C SER A 620 130.08 32.50 -59.26
N PHE A 621 128.76 32.56 -58.98
CA PHE A 621 127.65 31.67 -59.41
C PHE A 621 127.63 30.25 -58.80
N LEU A 622 126.64 29.84 -57.99
CA LEU A 622 125.19 29.66 -58.24
C LEU A 622 124.44 29.73 -56.88
N LYS A 623 123.24 30.30 -56.66
CA LYS A 623 121.89 30.24 -57.30
C LYS A 623 121.01 29.03 -56.86
N ARG A 624 119.92 29.35 -56.13
CA ARG A 624 118.68 28.56 -55.89
C ARG A 624 118.88 27.31 -55.00
N GLY A 625 117.93 26.89 -54.16
CA GLY A 625 116.61 27.44 -53.78
C GLY A 625 115.73 26.38 -53.08
N SER A 626 114.43 26.66 -52.90
CA SER A 626 113.37 25.71 -52.49
C SER A 626 113.19 25.36 -50.99
N LEU A 627 112.04 24.73 -50.72
CA LEU A 627 111.62 23.91 -49.56
C LEU A 627 111.43 24.54 -48.17
N PHE A 628 111.97 25.71 -47.81
CA PHE A 628 111.76 26.30 -46.46
C PHE A 628 110.70 27.41 -46.36
N HIS A 629 110.00 27.76 -47.45
CA HIS A 629 108.90 28.76 -47.42
C HIS A 629 107.51 28.16 -47.71
N GLU A 630 107.44 27.11 -48.54
CA GLU A 630 106.17 26.46 -48.90
C GLU A 630 105.65 25.54 -47.77
N LEU A 631 106.57 24.87 -47.05
CA LEU A 631 106.26 24.01 -45.91
C LEU A 631 105.54 24.78 -44.78
N ALA A 632 105.89 26.06 -44.56
CA ALA A 632 105.21 26.91 -43.59
C ALA A 632 103.75 27.21 -43.99
N GLN A 633 103.50 27.51 -45.28
CA GLN A 633 102.15 27.81 -45.76
C GLN A 633 101.26 26.57 -45.90
N GLN A 634 101.82 25.37 -46.06
CA GLN A 634 101.02 24.16 -46.14
C GLN A 634 100.49 23.73 -44.75
N ILE A 635 101.32 23.86 -43.70
CA ILE A 635 100.90 23.58 -42.31
C ILE A 635 99.75 24.50 -41.87
N GLU A 636 99.77 25.80 -42.20
CA GLU A 636 98.66 26.71 -41.88
C GLU A 636 97.34 26.34 -42.58
N ARG A 637 97.40 25.78 -43.79
CA ARG A 637 96.21 25.32 -44.54
C ARG A 637 95.62 24.05 -43.95
N GLU A 638 96.46 23.07 -43.61
CA GLU A 638 95.99 21.79 -43.04
C GLU A 638 95.41 22.00 -41.64
N VAL A 639 95.99 22.88 -40.81
CA VAL A 639 95.44 23.26 -39.49
C VAL A 639 94.09 23.98 -39.62
N THR A 640 93.92 24.90 -40.58
CA THR A 640 92.64 25.60 -40.78
C THR A 640 91.57 24.74 -41.45
N GLN A 641 91.94 23.67 -42.15
CA GLN A 641 91.01 22.69 -42.70
C GLN A 641 90.52 21.71 -41.62
N ALA A 642 91.41 21.20 -40.75
CA ALA A 642 91.04 20.35 -39.62
C ALA A 642 90.11 21.04 -38.60
N GLN A 643 90.25 22.36 -38.43
CA GLN A 643 89.38 23.16 -37.56
C GLN A 643 87.96 23.39 -38.11
N ARG A 644 87.67 23.02 -39.36
CA ARG A 644 86.30 23.05 -39.91
C ARG A 644 85.59 21.70 -39.73
N THR A 645 86.26 20.60 -40.05
CA THR A 645 85.67 19.25 -39.91
C THR A 645 85.27 18.91 -38.47
N ILE A 646 86.01 19.42 -37.47
CA ILE A 646 85.68 19.22 -36.03
C ILE A 646 84.42 20.02 -35.60
N ARG A 647 83.84 20.86 -36.46
CA ARG A 647 82.75 21.79 -36.12
C ARG A 647 81.44 21.54 -36.86
N GLU A 648 81.38 20.51 -37.70
CA GLU A 648 80.20 20.17 -38.52
C GLU A 648 79.54 18.84 -38.08
N ASP A 649 80.20 18.05 -37.23
CA ASP A 649 79.70 16.75 -36.69
C ASP A 649 78.85 16.88 -35.39
N ASP A 650 78.63 18.10 -34.86
CA ASP A 650 78.01 18.34 -33.55
C ASP A 650 76.50 18.72 -33.63
N GLU A 651 75.89 18.74 -34.84
CA GLU A 651 74.49 19.14 -35.09
C GLU A 651 73.53 17.98 -35.44
N THR A 652 73.66 16.79 -34.84
CA THR A 652 72.68 15.69 -35.04
C THR A 652 72.24 14.96 -33.76
N THR A 653 71.15 15.41 -33.13
CA THR A 653 70.26 14.60 -32.25
C THR A 653 68.88 15.29 -32.09
N PRO A 654 67.80 14.63 -31.63
CA PRO A 654 66.67 14.35 -32.53
C PRO A 654 65.33 14.97 -32.03
N PRO A 655 64.15 14.70 -32.64
CA PRO A 655 62.97 15.56 -32.44
C PRO A 655 62.17 15.28 -31.16
N SER A 656 61.32 16.28 -30.85
CA SER A 656 60.25 16.33 -29.86
C SER A 656 59.65 15.01 -29.36
N VAL A 657 59.51 14.89 -28.03
CA VAL A 657 58.41 14.16 -27.40
C VAL A 657 57.45 15.19 -26.82
N ASP A 658 56.20 15.14 -27.28
CA ASP A 658 55.14 16.05 -26.82
C ASP A 658 54.59 15.59 -25.47
N VAL A 659 54.22 16.53 -24.59
CA VAL A 659 53.73 16.25 -23.23
C VAL A 659 52.38 16.92 -23.02
N GLY A 660 51.34 16.30 -23.58
CA GLY A 660 49.99 16.85 -23.48
C GLY A 660 48.89 16.02 -24.14
N ASP A 661 48.51 14.89 -23.53
CA ASP A 661 47.08 14.62 -23.33
C ASP A 661 46.83 13.63 -22.17
N VAL A 662 46.09 14.07 -21.15
CA VAL A 662 45.46 13.24 -20.11
C VAL A 662 44.15 13.91 -19.65
N MET A 663 43.19 14.10 -20.57
CA MET A 663 41.78 14.28 -20.17
C MET A 663 41.25 12.93 -19.64
N THR A 664 40.88 12.82 -18.36
CA THR A 664 39.51 13.09 -17.83
C THR A 664 38.37 12.58 -18.71
N VAL A 665 38.13 11.26 -18.70
CA VAL A 665 36.79 10.67 -18.91
C VAL A 665 36.60 9.50 -17.94
N MET A 666 35.67 9.65 -16.99
CA MET A 666 34.89 8.56 -16.37
C MET A 666 33.55 9.15 -15.91
N ASP A 667 32.49 8.82 -16.66
CA ASP A 667 31.15 8.57 -16.11
C ASP A 667 31.03 7.04 -15.88
#